data_AF-A0A5C5WXJ7-F1
#
_entry.id   AF-A0A5C5WXJ7-F1
#
_cell.length_a   1.000
_cell.length_b   1.000
_cell.length_c   1.000
_cell.angle_alpha   90.00
_cell.angle_beta   90.00
_cell.angle_gamma   90.00
#
_symmetry.space_group_name_H-M   'P 1'
#
loop_
_entity.id
_entity.type
_entity.pdbx_description
1 polymer ?
#
loop_
_entity_poly.entity_id
_entity_poly.type
_entity_poly.pdbx_seq_one_letter_code
_entity_poly.pdbx_strand_id
1 'polypeptide(L)'
;MSEYHRDASIHEIPVRPKMYPVTITDREEAAYCAPRIGFIFSLMILVIVCGCSDMNLMMPTMLKKMEFKTAQGNDKGDSFEDDFNLDQPKVINPPFLGEYVVVSGLNLVTLEGVGLVSGLDGTGGDPPPSQYRTELLKDMRRRDIEDPNRIISSPSTALVIVRAYLPPLVSPGEKFDIEVRLPEGSETTSLNGGWLLECKLTERAIVAGKGVLEGKARAKGSGPILVSTGEDSSSSLLKRGHIVGGGVAFENRDMYLFMRNEFRSVRNSTRVAQRIGVRFFSYDSYGKREPLAKAKTDQKLVLKIHPAYKDNFPRYVQVIQNIAFRETEIERQVRLERLEKELLIPEKAEQAALQLEAIGPDAIPMLKNGLTADYFECRFHSAVALSYLGEPAGLETLYIAARDVPAFRVFALTAMTVVEEGETFAYLRQLMDEPLLETRYGAFRGMTTIDENEPFARGELLNDQCKLHELKIGGEPMIHLTHRQKAEIVLFGDKLQFHTPLALTAGPHIMVNSAPGSNEVVISKYRIGEPDQRKVVSTNIADVIRAAAEMGASYPDIAQMLVQAERQLNLPGPIGIDMLPEAGRYYQRPDKPDGNTPHQANSNGKKTKVGRSNMTPNPYTKISEENEEEATKPILSTEILEEEIIEDPTATEIEPDADGEQEMKSAESSKEPEPVERGSNPIKRLKTFMKQKTHGELVYPEQEEE
;
A
#
# COMPACT_ATOMS: atom_id res chain seq x y z
N MET A 1 70.18 26.36 27.16
CA MET A 1 68.91 26.16 27.89
C MET A 1 67.80 26.01 26.85
N SER A 2 67.28 24.83 26.53
CA SER A 2 67.73 23.45 26.78
C SER A 2 67.39 22.61 25.54
N GLU A 3 68.36 21.80 25.10
CA GLU A 3 68.25 20.37 24.73
C GLU A 3 66.92 19.76 24.23
N TYR A 4 66.91 18.73 23.37
CA TYR A 4 67.80 18.32 22.26
C TYR A 4 67.11 17.15 21.51
N HIS A 5 67.33 17.07 20.19
CA HIS A 5 67.27 15.85 19.35
C HIS A 5 65.95 15.13 19.00
N ARG A 6 66.12 14.33 17.94
CA ARG A 6 65.17 13.50 17.19
C ARG A 6 65.00 12.15 17.89
N ASP A 7 63.91 11.45 17.62
CA ASP A 7 64.02 10.07 17.14
C ASP A 7 62.81 9.65 16.29
N ALA A 8 62.99 8.59 15.51
CA ALA A 8 61.96 8.05 14.62
C ALA A 8 61.63 6.60 15.03
N SER A 9 60.37 6.32 15.29
CA SER A 9 59.89 4.94 15.46
C SER A 9 58.49 4.72 14.90
N ILE A 10 58.46 3.72 14.02
CA ILE A 10 57.33 2.94 13.52
C ILE A 10 56.18 2.83 14.54
N HIS A 11 54.95 3.07 14.08
CA HIS A 11 53.75 2.53 14.73
C HIS A 11 52.92 1.71 13.73
N GLU A 12 52.33 0.64 14.25
CA GLU A 12 51.91 -0.53 13.48
C GLU A 12 50.47 -0.41 12.95
N ILE A 13 50.23 -1.03 11.80
CA ILE A 13 48.90 -1.19 11.20
C ILE A 13 48.21 -2.37 11.90
N PRO A 14 47.03 -2.21 12.52
CA PRO A 14 46.29 -3.34 13.08
C PRO A 14 45.82 -4.28 11.95
N VAL A 15 46.24 -5.54 12.05
CA VAL A 15 46.05 -6.58 11.03
C VAL A 15 44.60 -7.07 11.00
N ARG A 16 43.98 -7.08 9.81
CA ARG A 16 42.67 -7.72 9.58
C ARG A 16 42.78 -9.25 9.78
N PRO A 17 41.84 -9.91 10.47
CA PRO A 17 41.80 -11.37 10.53
C PRO A 17 41.46 -11.95 9.15
N LYS A 18 42.27 -12.93 8.69
CA LYS A 18 41.98 -13.71 7.48
C LYS A 18 40.85 -14.70 7.77
N MET A 19 39.73 -14.59 7.08
CA MET A 19 38.81 -15.72 6.93
C MET A 19 39.24 -16.59 5.75
N TYR A 20 39.16 -17.91 5.94
CA TYR A 20 39.49 -18.91 4.92
C TYR A 20 38.25 -19.18 4.03
N PRO A 21 38.41 -19.35 2.71
CA PRO A 21 37.33 -19.84 1.86
C PRO A 21 37.08 -21.32 2.13
N VAL A 22 35.83 -21.68 2.46
CA VAL A 22 35.40 -23.08 2.53
C VAL A 22 35.03 -23.54 1.13
N THR A 23 35.95 -24.24 0.47
CA THR A 23 35.67 -24.95 -0.79
C THR A 23 34.99 -26.28 -0.49
N ILE A 24 33.72 -26.42 -0.89
CA ILE A 24 33.08 -27.74 -1.01
C ILE A 24 33.14 -28.13 -2.48
N THR A 25 33.97 -29.13 -2.79
CA THR A 25 34.13 -29.71 -4.13
C THR A 25 33.15 -30.84 -4.35
N ASP A 26 32.60 -30.94 -5.56
CA ASP A 26 31.70 -32.00 -6.00
C ASP A 26 32.29 -33.41 -5.87
N ARG A 27 31.38 -34.40 -5.73
CA ARG A 27 31.60 -35.73 -6.29
C ARG A 27 30.29 -36.48 -6.59
N GLU A 28 30.10 -36.71 -7.89
CA GLU A 28 29.47 -37.85 -8.57
C GLU A 28 29.68 -39.20 -7.82
N GLU A 29 28.92 -40.29 -8.00
CA GLU A 29 27.88 -40.69 -8.97
C GLU A 29 27.19 -41.97 -8.44
N ALA A 30 25.93 -42.26 -8.80
CA ALA A 30 25.40 -43.64 -8.86
C ALA A 30 24.00 -43.71 -9.52
N ALA A 31 23.91 -44.20 -10.75
CA ALA A 31 22.65 -44.49 -11.43
C ALA A 31 22.16 -45.93 -11.18
N TYR A 32 20.83 -46.16 -11.16
CA TYR A 32 20.22 -47.47 -11.44
C TYR A 32 18.85 -47.33 -12.12
N CYS A 33 18.50 -48.30 -12.97
CA CYS A 33 17.43 -48.20 -13.97
C CYS A 33 16.07 -48.83 -13.55
N ALA A 34 14.97 -48.14 -13.90
CA ALA A 34 13.70 -48.67 -14.45
C ALA A 34 12.88 -49.72 -13.63
N PRO A 35 11.64 -50.15 -14.03
CA PRO A 35 10.80 -49.73 -15.17
C PRO A 35 9.31 -49.39 -14.81
N ARG A 36 8.50 -49.12 -15.84
CA ARG A 36 7.02 -48.99 -15.78
C ARG A 36 6.29 -50.35 -15.82
N ILE A 37 5.25 -50.51 -15.02
CA ILE A 37 4.03 -51.37 -15.07
C ILE A 37 3.12 -50.81 -13.95
N GLY A 38 1.78 -50.76 -13.94
CA GLY A 38 0.74 -51.31 -14.81
C GLY A 38 -0.32 -52.07 -13.96
N PHE A 39 -1.59 -51.65 -14.03
CA PHE A 39 -2.81 -52.27 -13.47
C PHE A 39 -3.16 -52.17 -11.96
N ILE A 40 -4.26 -51.43 -11.69
CA ILE A 40 -5.51 -51.82 -10.99
C ILE A 40 -5.41 -52.91 -9.89
N PHE A 41 -5.81 -52.58 -8.65
CA PHE A 41 -6.95 -53.26 -7.98
C PHE A 41 -7.54 -52.45 -6.82
N SER A 42 -8.81 -52.72 -6.52
CA SER A 42 -9.64 -52.08 -5.49
C SER A 42 -9.65 -52.88 -4.17
N LEU A 43 -10.11 -52.19 -3.11
CA LEU A 43 -10.89 -52.69 -1.95
C LEU A 43 -10.20 -52.63 -0.57
N MET A 44 -11.02 -52.26 0.42
CA MET A 44 -10.71 -52.12 1.85
C MET A 44 -10.16 -53.40 2.49
N ILE A 45 -9.45 -53.24 3.62
CA ILE A 45 -9.90 -53.78 4.93
C ILE A 45 -9.26 -52.99 6.09
N LEU A 46 -10.00 -52.91 7.20
CA LEU A 46 -9.74 -52.13 8.40
C LEU A 46 -9.27 -53.05 9.55
N VAL A 47 -8.16 -52.71 10.24
CA VAL A 47 -7.79 -53.24 11.56
C VAL A 47 -7.11 -52.15 12.41
N ILE A 48 -7.42 -52.13 13.70
CA ILE A 48 -7.08 -51.10 14.70
C ILE A 48 -6.04 -51.64 15.70
N VAL A 49 -4.95 -50.90 15.95
CA VAL A 49 -4.15 -50.87 17.21
C VAL A 49 -3.50 -49.47 17.25
N CYS A 50 -3.98 -48.47 17.99
CA CYS A 50 -3.98 -48.26 19.45
C CYS A 50 -2.57 -48.01 20.05
N GLY A 51 -2.28 -46.75 20.44
CA GLY A 51 -1.03 -46.34 21.08
C GLY A 51 -0.90 -44.80 21.18
N CYS A 52 -1.31 -44.23 22.32
CA CYS A 52 -1.31 -42.80 22.62
C CYS A 52 0.13 -42.22 22.68
N SER A 53 0.41 -40.93 22.45
CA SER A 53 -0.17 -39.80 23.20
C SER A 53 -0.10 -38.42 22.49
N ASP A 54 -1.28 -37.81 22.39
CA ASP A 54 -1.62 -36.39 22.62
C ASP A 54 -0.76 -35.26 22.00
N MET A 55 -1.13 -34.90 20.76
CA MET A 55 -1.15 -33.50 20.33
C MET A 55 -2.51 -32.89 20.68
N ASN A 56 -2.54 -31.78 21.42
CA ASN A 56 -3.80 -31.10 21.75
C ASN A 56 -4.00 -29.85 20.89
N LEU A 57 -4.76 -30.02 19.79
CA LEU A 57 -5.26 -28.95 18.94
C LEU A 57 -6.73 -28.71 19.30
N MET A 58 -7.08 -27.55 19.84
CA MET A 58 -8.44 -27.29 20.34
C MET A 58 -9.18 -26.26 19.47
N MET A 59 -10.20 -26.74 18.75
CA MET A 59 -11.27 -25.93 18.14
C MET A 59 -12.59 -26.13 18.90
N PRO A 60 -13.51 -25.15 18.90
CA PRO A 60 -14.67 -25.14 19.80
C PRO A 60 -15.86 -25.93 19.25
N THR A 61 -16.58 -26.62 20.14
CA THR A 61 -17.83 -27.34 19.82
C THR A 61 -19.05 -26.70 20.48
N MET A 62 -19.70 -25.79 19.75
CA MET A 62 -21.09 -25.37 20.01
C MET A 62 -22.05 -26.42 19.43
N LEU A 63 -22.45 -27.42 20.21
CA LEU A 63 -23.59 -28.28 19.88
C LEU A 63 -24.08 -29.09 21.10
N LYS A 64 -25.04 -28.53 21.85
CA LYS A 64 -25.79 -29.29 22.86
C LYS A 64 -27.30 -29.08 22.74
N LYS A 65 -27.87 -29.87 21.82
CA LYS A 65 -29.15 -30.59 21.91
C LYS A 65 -30.19 -30.00 22.88
N MET A 66 -31.26 -29.43 22.32
CA MET A 66 -32.49 -29.12 23.03
C MET A 66 -33.06 -30.38 23.72
N GLU A 67 -33.36 -30.28 25.01
CA GLU A 67 -34.31 -31.17 25.68
C GLU A 67 -35.41 -30.31 26.32
N PHE A 68 -36.65 -30.57 25.89
CA PHE A 68 -37.85 -29.92 26.40
C PHE A 68 -38.07 -30.34 27.87
N LYS A 69 -38.13 -29.36 28.79
CA LYS A 69 -38.76 -29.56 30.10
C LYS A 69 -39.82 -28.50 30.35
N THR A 70 -40.96 -28.99 30.82
CA THR A 70 -42.22 -28.27 31.01
C THR A 70 -42.10 -27.14 32.03
N ALA A 71 -42.75 -26.02 31.74
CA ALA A 71 -42.86 -24.90 32.66
C ALA A 71 -43.68 -25.28 33.92
N GLN A 72 -43.12 -25.00 35.08
CA GLN A 72 -43.86 -24.71 36.31
C GLN A 72 -43.26 -23.44 36.90
N GLY A 73 -44.07 -22.39 37.01
CA GLY A 73 -43.64 -21.15 37.61
C GLY A 73 -43.44 -21.31 39.11
N ASN A 74 -42.45 -20.61 39.66
CA ASN A 74 -42.44 -20.28 41.07
C ASN A 74 -41.94 -18.85 41.23
N ASP A 75 -42.85 -18.01 41.72
CA ASP A 75 -42.68 -16.59 41.95
C ASP A 75 -41.89 -16.39 43.26
N LYS A 76 -40.62 -15.99 43.16
CA LYS A 76 -39.78 -15.59 44.31
C LYS A 76 -38.86 -14.46 43.86
N GLY A 77 -39.00 -13.30 44.51
CA GLY A 77 -38.36 -12.05 44.10
C GLY A 77 -36.84 -12.03 44.28
N ASP A 78 -36.21 -11.15 43.51
CA ASP A 78 -34.77 -10.89 43.54
C ASP A 78 -34.31 -10.43 44.93
N SER A 79 -33.62 -11.32 45.65
CA SER A 79 -32.84 -10.95 46.83
C SER A 79 -31.53 -10.29 46.40
N PHE A 80 -31.39 -9.00 46.69
CA PHE A 80 -30.24 -8.13 46.40
C PHE A 80 -29.00 -8.46 47.27
N GLU A 81 -28.68 -9.74 47.51
CA GLU A 81 -27.65 -10.20 48.44
C GLU A 81 -26.78 -11.32 47.84
N ASP A 82 -25.98 -11.01 46.81
CA ASP A 82 -24.93 -11.93 46.33
C ASP A 82 -23.80 -11.23 45.52
N ASP A 83 -23.39 -10.00 45.89
CA ASP A 83 -22.34 -9.26 45.16
C ASP A 83 -21.33 -8.46 46.03
N PHE A 84 -21.01 -8.96 47.24
CA PHE A 84 -19.92 -8.44 48.08
C PHE A 84 -18.79 -9.48 48.24
N ASN A 85 -18.02 -9.68 47.17
CA ASN A 85 -16.75 -10.41 47.22
C ASN A 85 -15.60 -9.42 46.95
N LEU A 86 -14.96 -8.95 48.02
CA LEU A 86 -14.12 -7.74 48.02
C LEU A 86 -12.64 -7.97 47.66
N ASP A 87 -12.20 -9.23 47.53
CA ASP A 87 -10.77 -9.59 47.44
C ASP A 87 -10.24 -9.82 46.00
N GLN A 88 -11.03 -9.49 44.97
CA GLN A 88 -10.51 -9.37 43.60
C GLN A 88 -11.06 -8.10 42.94
N PRO A 89 -10.21 -7.22 42.37
CA PRO A 89 -10.71 -6.11 41.58
C PRO A 89 -11.43 -6.67 40.35
N LYS A 90 -12.76 -6.49 40.28
CA LYS A 90 -13.54 -6.78 39.06
C LYS A 90 -12.83 -6.07 37.90
N VAL A 91 -12.40 -6.84 36.89
CA VAL A 91 -11.71 -6.29 35.73
C VAL A 91 -12.71 -5.49 34.91
N ILE A 92 -12.78 -4.18 35.16
CA ILE A 92 -13.63 -3.27 34.40
C ILE A 92 -13.03 -3.15 33.00
N ASN A 93 -13.58 -3.92 32.07
CA ASN A 93 -13.38 -3.73 30.64
C ASN A 93 -14.66 -3.08 30.12
N PRO A 94 -14.60 -1.83 29.62
CA PRO A 94 -15.74 -1.25 28.94
C PRO A 94 -16.00 -2.04 27.65
N PRO A 95 -17.25 -2.19 27.20
CA PRO A 95 -17.55 -2.84 25.94
C PRO A 95 -16.98 -1.99 24.79
N PHE A 96 -16.24 -2.62 23.89
CA PHE A 96 -15.48 -1.91 22.84
C PHE A 96 -16.26 -1.83 21.51
N LEU A 97 -16.00 -0.82 20.67
CA LEU A 97 -16.72 -0.67 19.40
C LEU A 97 -16.59 -1.91 18.48
N GLY A 98 -15.48 -2.65 18.52
CA GLY A 98 -15.30 -3.89 17.74
C GLY A 98 -16.30 -5.02 18.06
N GLU A 99 -16.97 -4.96 19.21
CA GLU A 99 -18.10 -5.85 19.55
C GLU A 99 -19.38 -5.43 18.81
N TYR A 100 -19.55 -4.13 18.52
CA TYR A 100 -20.77 -3.56 17.94
C TYR A 100 -20.76 -3.52 16.41
N VAL A 101 -19.58 -3.41 15.79
CA VAL A 101 -19.45 -3.19 14.34
C VAL A 101 -18.60 -4.25 13.62
N VAL A 102 -18.84 -4.38 12.33
CA VAL A 102 -18.02 -5.08 11.33
C VAL A 102 -17.57 -4.05 10.30
N VAL A 103 -16.32 -4.14 9.83
CA VAL A 103 -15.78 -3.23 8.82
C VAL A 103 -16.01 -3.79 7.43
N SER A 104 -16.39 -2.95 6.48
CA SER A 104 -16.61 -3.30 5.08
C SER A 104 -16.06 -2.21 4.14
N GLY A 105 -15.94 -2.53 2.85
CA GLY A 105 -15.30 -1.69 1.84
C GLY A 105 -13.78 -1.84 1.74
N LEU A 106 -13.18 -2.78 2.48
CA LEU A 106 -11.74 -3.06 2.47
C LEU A 106 -11.30 -4.09 1.42
N ASN A 107 -12.23 -4.71 0.71
CA ASN A 107 -11.97 -5.70 -0.34
C ASN A 107 -11.44 -5.03 -1.63
N LEU A 108 -10.57 -5.75 -2.35
CA LEU A 108 -10.22 -5.40 -3.73
C LEU A 108 -11.43 -5.66 -4.63
N VAL A 109 -11.77 -4.68 -5.48
CA VAL A 109 -12.79 -4.88 -6.53
C VAL A 109 -12.08 -5.22 -7.83
N THR A 110 -12.45 -6.35 -8.44
CA THR A 110 -11.93 -6.73 -9.75
C THR A 110 -12.61 -5.92 -10.84
N LEU A 111 -11.78 -5.27 -11.66
CA LEU A 111 -12.22 -4.62 -12.88
C LEU A 111 -11.64 -5.36 -14.08
N GLU A 112 -12.45 -5.54 -15.11
CA GLU A 112 -12.06 -6.10 -16.39
C GLU A 112 -12.44 -5.18 -17.56
N GLY A 113 -11.66 -5.29 -18.64
CA GLY A 113 -11.95 -4.70 -19.93
C GLY A 113 -11.19 -5.43 -21.05
N VAL A 114 -11.52 -5.11 -22.31
CA VAL A 114 -10.79 -5.63 -23.48
C VAL A 114 -10.00 -4.50 -24.11
N GLY A 115 -8.68 -4.71 -24.24
CA GLY A 115 -7.74 -3.72 -24.75
C GLY A 115 -7.12 -4.14 -26.08
N LEU A 116 -6.51 -3.15 -26.74
CA LEU A 116 -5.63 -3.34 -27.88
C LEU A 116 -4.21 -2.92 -27.50
N VAL A 117 -3.27 -3.86 -27.60
CA VAL A 117 -1.84 -3.58 -27.51
C VAL A 117 -1.32 -3.21 -28.90
N SER A 118 -0.42 -2.24 -28.94
CA SER A 118 0.24 -1.73 -30.15
C SER A 118 1.75 -1.67 -29.96
N GLY A 119 2.51 -1.54 -31.04
CA GLY A 119 3.98 -1.41 -30.99
C GLY A 119 4.72 -2.76 -30.87
N LEU A 120 4.04 -3.89 -31.07
CA LEU A 120 4.67 -5.21 -31.06
C LEU A 120 5.57 -5.40 -32.29
N ASP A 121 6.74 -5.99 -32.09
CA ASP A 121 7.74 -6.21 -33.16
C ASP A 121 7.43 -7.51 -33.93
N GLY A 122 6.28 -7.52 -34.61
CA GLY A 122 5.80 -8.68 -35.38
C GLY A 122 5.35 -9.88 -34.54
N THR A 123 5.28 -9.74 -33.21
CA THR A 123 4.83 -10.79 -32.27
C THR A 123 3.31 -10.82 -32.05
N GLY A 124 2.59 -9.87 -32.63
CA GLY A 124 1.12 -9.78 -32.67
C GLY A 124 0.46 -10.75 -33.66
N GLY A 125 -0.84 -10.59 -33.90
CA GLY A 125 -1.60 -11.45 -34.81
C GLY A 125 -3.11 -11.22 -34.76
N ASP A 126 -3.85 -11.80 -35.72
CA ASP A 126 -5.31 -11.65 -35.77
C ASP A 126 -5.97 -12.50 -34.65
N PRO A 127 -6.70 -11.89 -33.70
CA PRO A 127 -7.31 -12.64 -32.60
C PRO A 127 -8.48 -13.50 -33.11
N PRO A 128 -8.65 -14.74 -32.63
CA PRO A 128 -9.74 -15.60 -33.09
C PRO A 128 -11.14 -14.99 -32.82
N PRO A 129 -12.16 -15.33 -33.63
CA PRO A 129 -13.54 -14.89 -33.42
C PRO A 129 -14.02 -15.23 -31.99
N SER A 130 -14.32 -14.19 -31.21
CA SER A 130 -14.61 -14.30 -29.79
C SER A 130 -15.52 -13.16 -29.31
N GLN A 131 -16.09 -13.31 -28.12
CA GLN A 131 -16.85 -12.22 -27.47
C GLN A 131 -15.95 -11.00 -27.26
N TYR A 132 -14.71 -11.20 -26.79
CA TYR A 132 -13.73 -10.13 -26.62
C TYR A 132 -13.41 -9.39 -27.93
N ARG A 133 -13.24 -10.10 -29.06
CA ARG A 133 -13.07 -9.45 -30.39
C ARG A 133 -14.27 -8.59 -30.76
N THR A 134 -15.48 -9.03 -30.44
CA THR A 134 -16.73 -8.30 -30.70
C THR A 134 -16.84 -7.05 -29.82
N GLU A 135 -16.46 -7.16 -28.55
CA GLU A 135 -16.41 -6.06 -27.59
C GLU A 135 -15.41 -4.98 -28.01
N LEU A 136 -14.18 -5.37 -28.37
CA LEU A 136 -13.16 -4.44 -28.85
C LEU A 136 -13.59 -3.74 -30.14
N LEU A 137 -14.14 -4.46 -31.12
CA LEU A 137 -14.69 -3.87 -32.35
C LEU A 137 -15.82 -2.87 -32.07
N LYS A 138 -16.65 -3.11 -31.05
CA LYS A 138 -17.72 -2.19 -30.63
C LYS A 138 -17.16 -0.92 -30.00
N ASP A 139 -16.14 -1.00 -29.14
CA ASP A 139 -15.53 0.20 -28.56
C ASP A 139 -14.67 0.98 -29.58
N MET A 140 -13.95 0.31 -30.50
CA MET A 140 -13.24 0.99 -31.60
C MET A 140 -14.20 1.76 -32.52
N ARG A 141 -15.35 1.18 -32.88
CA ARG A 141 -16.40 1.89 -33.63
C ARG A 141 -17.02 3.04 -32.84
N ARG A 142 -17.15 2.92 -31.51
CA ARG A 142 -17.63 3.99 -30.63
C ARG A 142 -16.63 5.17 -30.52
N ARG A 143 -15.37 4.96 -30.88
CA ARG A 143 -14.31 5.98 -30.99
C ARG A 143 -14.08 6.46 -32.43
N ASP A 144 -15.00 6.13 -33.34
CA ASP A 144 -14.94 6.50 -34.77
C ASP A 144 -13.62 6.11 -35.47
N ILE A 145 -13.00 5.00 -35.06
CA ILE A 145 -11.77 4.51 -35.68
C ILE A 145 -12.07 3.92 -37.07
N GLU A 146 -11.33 4.37 -38.07
CA GLU A 146 -11.39 3.85 -39.45
C GLU A 146 -10.85 2.41 -39.54
N ASP A 147 -11.52 1.57 -40.35
CA ASP A 147 -11.22 0.14 -40.57
C ASP A 147 -10.72 -0.67 -39.34
N PRO A 148 -11.49 -0.77 -38.23
CA PRO A 148 -11.04 -1.44 -37.00
C PRO A 148 -10.56 -2.89 -37.20
N ASN A 149 -11.17 -3.61 -38.14
CA ASN A 149 -10.78 -4.99 -38.47
C ASN A 149 -9.32 -5.06 -38.96
N ARG A 150 -8.89 -4.12 -39.81
CA ARG A 150 -7.54 -4.08 -40.39
C ARG A 150 -6.48 -3.81 -39.32
N ILE A 151 -6.80 -2.91 -38.39
CA ILE A 151 -5.93 -2.55 -37.27
C ILE A 151 -5.75 -3.75 -36.35
N ILE A 152 -6.85 -4.38 -35.92
CA ILE A 152 -6.83 -5.56 -35.03
C ILE A 152 -6.06 -6.75 -35.64
N SER A 153 -6.13 -6.93 -36.96
CA SER A 153 -5.43 -8.02 -37.66
C SER A 153 -3.93 -7.79 -37.89
N SER A 154 -3.36 -6.68 -37.40
CA SER A 154 -1.96 -6.34 -37.67
C SER A 154 -0.98 -7.20 -36.83
N PRO A 155 0.13 -7.70 -37.42
CA PRO A 155 1.22 -8.33 -36.66
C PRO A 155 1.88 -7.41 -35.62
N SER A 156 1.65 -6.09 -35.70
CA SER A 156 2.11 -5.11 -34.72
C SER A 156 1.13 -4.85 -33.55
N THR A 157 0.02 -5.59 -33.51
CA THR A 157 -1.03 -5.43 -32.50
C THR A 157 -1.49 -6.76 -31.91
N ALA A 158 -2.04 -6.72 -30.70
CA ALA A 158 -2.67 -7.87 -30.07
C ALA A 158 -3.91 -7.46 -29.26
N LEU A 159 -4.97 -8.27 -29.34
CA LEU A 159 -6.12 -8.17 -28.43
C LEU A 159 -5.75 -8.79 -27.09
N VAL A 160 -6.00 -8.05 -26.00
CA VAL A 160 -5.70 -8.49 -24.63
C VAL A 160 -6.92 -8.35 -23.73
N ILE A 161 -7.00 -9.24 -22.74
CA ILE A 161 -7.86 -9.08 -21.58
C ILE A 161 -7.07 -8.25 -20.57
N VAL A 162 -7.65 -7.12 -20.18
CA VAL A 162 -7.08 -6.19 -19.21
C VAL A 162 -7.80 -6.41 -17.89
N ARG A 163 -7.05 -6.68 -16.82
CA ARG A 163 -7.58 -6.92 -15.48
C ARG A 163 -6.92 -5.97 -14.51
N ALA A 164 -7.66 -5.48 -13.54
CA ALA A 164 -7.11 -4.65 -12.49
C ALA A 164 -7.80 -4.92 -11.14
N TYR A 165 -7.07 -4.60 -10.08
CA TYR A 165 -7.56 -4.67 -8.72
C TYR A 165 -7.68 -3.24 -8.20
N LEU A 166 -8.92 -2.74 -8.11
CA LEU A 166 -9.18 -1.41 -7.59
C LEU A 166 -8.96 -1.45 -6.06
N PRO A 167 -7.97 -0.72 -5.51
CA PRO A 167 -7.67 -0.77 -4.09
C PRO A 167 -8.88 -0.29 -3.25
N PRO A 168 -8.97 -0.71 -1.98
CA PRO A 168 -9.90 -0.07 -1.06
C PRO A 168 -9.47 1.38 -0.85
N LEU A 169 -10.44 2.26 -0.57
CA LEU A 169 -10.17 3.64 -0.18
C LEU A 169 -9.55 4.54 -1.27
N VAL A 170 -9.59 4.07 -2.53
CA VAL A 170 -9.11 4.79 -3.71
C VAL A 170 -9.90 6.08 -3.93
N SER A 171 -9.18 7.15 -4.31
CA SER A 171 -9.75 8.44 -4.69
C SER A 171 -9.81 8.63 -6.21
N PRO A 172 -10.72 9.48 -6.74
CA PRO A 172 -10.74 9.82 -8.16
C PRO A 172 -9.40 10.41 -8.63
N GLY A 173 -8.87 9.91 -9.74
CA GLY A 173 -7.57 10.31 -10.29
C GLY A 173 -6.36 9.54 -9.71
N GLU A 174 -6.56 8.75 -8.65
CA GLU A 174 -5.49 7.92 -8.08
C GLU A 174 -5.08 6.79 -9.03
N LYS A 175 -3.78 6.49 -9.05
CA LYS A 175 -3.17 5.50 -9.93
C LYS A 175 -3.08 4.13 -9.27
N PHE A 176 -3.25 3.07 -10.07
CA PHE A 176 -3.09 1.69 -9.64
C PHE A 176 -2.52 0.81 -10.77
N ASP A 177 -2.07 -0.39 -10.43
CA ASP A 177 -1.45 -1.32 -11.38
C ASP A 177 -2.47 -2.13 -12.18
N ILE A 178 -2.10 -2.47 -13.41
CA ILE A 178 -2.94 -3.26 -14.32
C ILE A 178 -2.21 -4.54 -14.71
N GLU A 179 -2.92 -5.66 -14.71
CA GLU A 179 -2.51 -6.91 -15.36
C GLU A 179 -3.04 -6.95 -16.80
N VAL A 180 -2.20 -7.39 -17.72
CA VAL A 180 -2.53 -7.60 -19.13
C VAL A 180 -2.22 -9.04 -19.49
N ARG A 181 -3.21 -9.77 -20.01
CA ARG A 181 -3.04 -11.16 -20.44
C ARG A 181 -3.67 -11.41 -21.80
N LEU A 182 -3.07 -12.29 -22.58
CA LEU A 182 -3.67 -12.74 -23.83
C LEU A 182 -4.86 -13.69 -23.56
N PRO A 183 -5.89 -13.66 -24.41
CA PRO A 183 -6.98 -14.64 -24.35
C PRO A 183 -6.48 -16.03 -24.79
N GLU A 184 -7.21 -17.06 -24.35
CA GLU A 184 -6.96 -18.43 -24.79
C GLU A 184 -7.11 -18.56 -26.32
N GLY A 185 -6.22 -19.32 -26.94
CA GLY A 185 -6.19 -19.48 -28.40
C GLY A 185 -5.60 -18.30 -29.18
N SER A 186 -5.03 -17.27 -28.54
CA SER A 186 -4.35 -16.19 -29.26
C SER A 186 -3.07 -16.66 -29.97
N GLU A 187 -2.91 -16.23 -31.23
CA GLU A 187 -1.71 -16.43 -32.05
C GLU A 187 -0.52 -15.58 -31.59
N THR A 188 -0.76 -14.50 -30.84
CA THR A 188 0.29 -13.61 -30.30
C THR A 188 1.31 -14.40 -29.47
N THR A 189 2.59 -14.19 -29.77
CA THR A 189 3.72 -14.92 -29.15
C THR A 189 4.31 -14.19 -27.96
N SER A 190 4.34 -12.85 -27.98
CA SER A 190 4.91 -12.01 -26.93
C SER A 190 4.25 -10.64 -26.87
N LEU A 191 4.05 -10.13 -25.64
CA LEU A 191 3.63 -8.76 -25.34
C LEU A 191 4.81 -7.78 -25.12
N ASN A 192 6.06 -8.24 -25.23
CA ASN A 192 7.22 -7.39 -24.94
C ASN A 192 7.32 -6.20 -25.92
N GLY A 193 7.73 -5.03 -25.41
CA GLY A 193 7.71 -3.76 -26.16
C GLY A 193 6.31 -3.20 -26.45
N GLY A 194 5.25 -3.88 -26.01
CA GLY A 194 3.87 -3.48 -26.27
C GLY A 194 3.39 -2.29 -25.43
N TRP A 195 2.56 -1.44 -26.03
CA TRP A 195 1.84 -0.37 -25.37
C TRP A 195 0.33 -0.63 -25.40
N LEU A 196 -0.31 -0.65 -24.22
CA LEU A 196 -1.77 -0.74 -24.10
C LEU A 196 -2.40 0.63 -24.37
N LEU A 197 -3.23 0.70 -25.42
CA LEU A 197 -4.06 1.86 -25.72
C LEU A 197 -5.19 2.00 -24.68
N GLU A 198 -5.68 3.24 -24.46
CA GLU A 198 -6.65 3.54 -23.39
C GLU A 198 -7.84 2.57 -23.40
N CYS A 199 -7.94 1.75 -22.37
CA CYS A 199 -8.97 0.74 -22.14
C CYS A 199 -9.90 1.20 -21.01
N LYS A 200 -11.20 0.92 -21.10
CA LYS A 200 -12.16 1.19 -20.02
C LYS A 200 -12.30 -0.06 -19.15
N LEU A 201 -12.29 0.12 -17.84
CA LEU A 201 -12.33 -0.96 -16.87
C LEU A 201 -13.65 -0.93 -16.11
N THR A 202 -14.36 -2.05 -16.17
CA THR A 202 -15.72 -2.26 -15.65
C THR A 202 -15.73 -3.35 -14.62
N GLU A 203 -16.57 -3.20 -13.60
CA GLU A 203 -16.89 -4.27 -12.67
C GLU A 203 -17.74 -5.33 -13.41
N ARG A 204 -17.32 -6.60 -13.40
CA ARG A 204 -18.04 -7.70 -14.06
C ARG A 204 -18.49 -8.73 -13.05
N ALA A 205 -19.80 -8.97 -12.99
CA ALA A 205 -20.40 -9.97 -12.12
C ALA A 205 -21.02 -11.10 -12.95
N ILE A 206 -20.65 -12.36 -12.66
CA ILE A 206 -21.31 -13.53 -13.24
C ILE A 206 -22.54 -13.85 -12.39
N VAL A 207 -23.72 -13.45 -12.86
CA VAL A 207 -24.98 -13.73 -12.15
C VAL A 207 -25.62 -15.00 -12.69
N ALA A 208 -25.84 -15.97 -11.79
CA ALA A 208 -26.49 -17.23 -12.12
C ALA A 208 -27.82 -17.01 -12.86
N GLY A 209 -27.98 -17.62 -14.03
CA GLY A 209 -29.16 -17.49 -14.88
C GLY A 209 -29.31 -16.17 -15.67
N LYS A 210 -28.47 -15.15 -15.43
CA LYS A 210 -28.45 -13.89 -16.20
C LYS A 210 -27.18 -13.68 -17.04
N GLY A 211 -26.11 -14.44 -16.77
CA GLY A 211 -24.84 -14.33 -17.48
C GLY A 211 -23.92 -13.26 -16.87
N VAL A 212 -22.97 -12.77 -17.67
CA VAL A 212 -22.08 -11.68 -17.27
C VAL A 212 -22.85 -10.36 -17.30
N LEU A 213 -22.98 -9.70 -16.16
CA LEU A 213 -23.47 -8.33 -16.06
C LEU A 213 -22.27 -7.37 -16.06
N GLU A 214 -22.31 -6.39 -16.96
CA GLU A 214 -21.34 -5.30 -17.06
C GLU A 214 -21.82 -4.13 -16.18
N GLY A 215 -21.01 -3.74 -15.20
CA GLY A 215 -21.26 -2.58 -14.35
C GLY A 215 -20.96 -1.25 -15.03
N LYS A 216 -20.94 -0.17 -14.24
CA LYS A 216 -20.39 1.11 -14.71
C LYS A 216 -18.86 1.01 -14.84
N ALA A 217 -18.29 1.79 -15.77
CA ALA A 217 -16.84 1.95 -15.84
C ALA A 217 -16.36 2.69 -14.59
N ARG A 218 -15.52 2.03 -13.77
CA ARG A 218 -14.98 2.60 -12.51
C ARG A 218 -13.58 3.20 -12.71
N ALA A 219 -12.90 2.85 -13.80
CA ALA A 219 -11.56 3.30 -14.11
C ALA A 219 -11.22 3.21 -15.61
N LYS A 220 -10.05 3.71 -15.98
CA LYS A 220 -9.40 3.46 -17.27
C LYS A 220 -7.97 2.98 -17.10
N GLY A 221 -7.40 2.38 -18.15
CA GLY A 221 -6.04 1.84 -18.15
C GLY A 221 -5.28 2.08 -19.45
N SER A 222 -4.00 2.46 -19.35
CA SER A 222 -3.10 2.65 -20.50
C SER A 222 -1.64 2.65 -20.07
N GLY A 223 -0.72 2.24 -20.94
CA GLY A 223 0.72 2.41 -20.69
C GLY A 223 1.61 1.31 -21.32
N PRO A 224 2.93 1.39 -21.10
CA PRO A 224 3.89 0.39 -21.58
C PRO A 224 3.79 -0.89 -20.73
N ILE A 225 3.88 -2.05 -21.39
CA ILE A 225 3.73 -3.35 -20.74
C ILE A 225 5.08 -3.86 -20.25
N LEU A 226 5.20 -4.06 -18.94
CA LEU A 226 6.30 -4.77 -18.30
C LEU A 226 6.01 -6.27 -18.32
N VAL A 227 6.81 -7.03 -19.07
CA VAL A 227 6.77 -8.50 -19.09
C VAL A 227 7.79 -9.04 -18.08
N SER A 228 7.41 -10.04 -17.27
CA SER A 228 8.29 -10.61 -16.23
C SER A 228 9.48 -11.37 -16.84
N THR A 229 10.67 -10.77 -16.80
CA THR A 229 11.91 -11.32 -17.39
C THR A 229 12.64 -12.31 -16.47
N GLY A 230 12.00 -13.43 -16.11
CA GLY A 230 12.66 -14.56 -15.45
C GLY A 230 13.58 -15.36 -16.40
N GLU A 231 14.49 -16.19 -15.86
CA GLU A 231 15.39 -17.03 -16.68
C GLU A 231 14.63 -18.05 -17.54
N ASP A 232 13.59 -18.67 -16.99
CA ASP A 232 12.63 -19.48 -17.75
C ASP A 232 11.60 -18.57 -18.43
N SER A 233 11.96 -18.04 -19.60
CA SER A 233 11.02 -17.38 -20.54
C SER A 233 10.07 -18.40 -21.20
N SER A 234 9.39 -19.17 -20.35
CA SER A 234 8.26 -20.00 -20.72
C SER A 234 7.27 -19.18 -21.56
N SER A 235 6.74 -19.77 -22.63
CA SER A 235 5.82 -19.07 -23.55
C SER A 235 4.56 -18.52 -22.87
N SER A 236 4.26 -18.95 -21.64
CA SER A 236 3.25 -18.39 -20.74
C SER A 236 3.60 -17.00 -20.18
N LEU A 237 4.86 -16.74 -19.79
CA LEU A 237 5.26 -15.46 -19.19
C LEU A 237 5.27 -14.34 -20.22
N LEU A 238 5.74 -14.59 -21.44
CA LEU A 238 5.71 -13.60 -22.53
C LEU A 238 4.28 -13.20 -22.96
N LYS A 239 3.28 -13.99 -22.57
CA LYS A 239 1.85 -13.79 -22.87
C LYS A 239 1.08 -13.06 -21.75
N ARG A 240 1.78 -12.63 -20.70
CA ARG A 240 1.26 -11.79 -19.61
C ARG A 240 2.21 -10.63 -19.34
N GLY A 241 1.72 -9.58 -18.70
CA GLY A 241 2.53 -8.47 -18.24
C GLY A 241 1.74 -7.54 -17.34
N HIS A 242 2.44 -6.59 -16.74
CA HIS A 242 1.85 -5.58 -15.86
C HIS A 242 2.11 -4.17 -16.40
N ILE A 243 1.25 -3.21 -16.08
CA ILE A 243 1.46 -1.79 -16.37
C ILE A 243 1.46 -1.06 -15.03
N VAL A 244 2.66 -0.64 -14.61
CA VAL A 244 2.91 -0.02 -13.32
C VAL A 244 2.26 1.37 -13.29
N GLY A 245 1.32 1.59 -12.36
CA GLY A 245 0.56 2.84 -12.26
C GLY A 245 -0.22 3.25 -13.51
N GLY A 246 -0.53 2.30 -14.41
CA GLY A 246 -1.22 2.55 -15.68
C GLY A 246 -2.73 2.71 -15.58
N GLY A 247 -3.33 2.33 -14.45
CA GLY A 247 -4.75 2.52 -14.14
C GLY A 247 -5.02 3.86 -13.49
N VAL A 248 -6.20 4.44 -13.75
CA VAL A 248 -6.68 5.68 -13.12
C VAL A 248 -8.14 5.50 -12.70
N ALA A 249 -8.42 5.66 -11.41
CA ALA A 249 -9.76 5.54 -10.84
C ALA A 249 -10.65 6.75 -11.16
N PHE A 250 -11.96 6.52 -11.31
CA PHE A 250 -12.96 7.57 -11.55
C PHE A 250 -13.85 7.91 -10.34
N GLU A 251 -13.91 7.02 -9.35
CA GLU A 251 -14.83 7.11 -8.23
C GLU A 251 -14.08 7.05 -6.89
N ASN A 252 -14.68 7.63 -5.85
CA ASN A 252 -14.22 7.51 -4.48
C ASN A 252 -14.80 6.25 -3.84
N ARG A 253 -13.97 5.45 -3.15
CA ARG A 253 -14.44 4.33 -2.31
C ARG A 253 -14.35 4.71 -0.84
N ASP A 254 -15.47 4.98 -0.19
CA ASP A 254 -15.48 5.21 1.27
C ASP A 254 -15.35 3.90 2.07
N MET A 255 -14.87 3.99 3.31
CA MET A 255 -14.95 2.89 4.28
C MET A 255 -16.34 2.87 4.94
N TYR A 256 -16.87 1.68 5.19
CA TYR A 256 -18.14 1.50 5.91
C TYR A 256 -17.94 0.71 7.20
N LEU A 257 -18.69 1.09 8.24
CA LEU A 257 -18.91 0.26 9.42
C LEU A 257 -20.38 -0.16 9.43
N PHE A 258 -20.62 -1.46 9.55
CA PHE A 258 -21.96 -2.03 9.71
C PHE A 258 -22.16 -2.46 11.17
N MET A 259 -23.26 -2.03 11.78
CA MET A 259 -23.70 -2.53 13.07
C MET A 259 -24.05 -4.02 12.95
N ARG A 260 -23.64 -4.83 13.93
CA ARG A 260 -24.12 -6.21 14.05
C ARG A 260 -25.61 -6.22 14.36
N ASN A 261 -26.31 -7.26 13.90
CA ASN A 261 -27.77 -7.38 14.01
C ASN A 261 -28.28 -7.27 15.46
N GLU A 262 -27.56 -7.83 16.44
CA GLU A 262 -27.85 -7.72 17.89
C GLU A 262 -27.85 -6.27 18.43
N PHE A 263 -27.16 -5.35 17.76
CA PHE A 263 -26.97 -3.98 18.21
C PHE A 263 -27.56 -2.92 17.26
N ARG A 264 -28.17 -3.34 16.15
CA ARG A 264 -28.79 -2.49 15.13
C ARG A 264 -29.87 -1.59 15.75
N SER A 265 -29.68 -0.28 15.64
CA SER A 265 -30.60 0.76 16.13
C SER A 265 -30.04 2.13 15.80
N VAL A 266 -30.87 3.07 15.34
CA VAL A 266 -30.52 4.49 15.17
C VAL A 266 -29.79 5.04 16.40
N ARG A 267 -30.24 4.69 17.62
CA ARG A 267 -29.62 5.19 18.87
C ARG A 267 -28.21 4.63 19.09
N ASN A 268 -27.92 3.44 18.59
CA ASN A 268 -26.59 2.83 18.69
C ASN A 268 -25.69 3.28 17.55
N SER A 269 -26.14 3.28 16.28
CA SER A 269 -25.34 3.75 15.15
C SER A 269 -24.94 5.22 15.32
N THR A 270 -25.85 6.10 15.75
CA THR A 270 -25.53 7.49 16.10
C THR A 270 -24.53 7.59 17.26
N ARG A 271 -24.68 6.77 18.31
CA ARG A 271 -23.73 6.77 19.45
C ARG A 271 -22.34 6.27 19.03
N VAL A 272 -22.24 5.26 18.18
CA VAL A 272 -20.97 4.76 17.62
C VAL A 272 -20.31 5.87 16.79
N ALA A 273 -21.06 6.51 15.89
CA ALA A 273 -20.57 7.64 15.09
C ALA A 273 -20.06 8.79 15.97
N GLN A 274 -20.82 9.17 17.02
CA GLN A 274 -20.41 10.19 17.99
C GLN A 274 -19.15 9.79 18.75
N ARG A 275 -19.03 8.54 19.22
CA ARG A 275 -17.82 8.07 19.93
C ARG A 275 -16.58 8.13 19.05
N ILE A 276 -16.68 7.72 17.79
CA ILE A 276 -15.60 7.88 16.81
C ILE A 276 -15.32 9.37 16.57
N GLY A 277 -16.34 10.20 16.36
CA GLY A 277 -16.23 11.66 16.15
C GLY A 277 -15.61 12.46 17.31
N VAL A 278 -15.68 11.96 18.54
CA VAL A 278 -14.97 12.54 19.69
C VAL A 278 -13.46 12.34 19.56
N ARG A 279 -13.00 11.13 19.21
CA ARG A 279 -11.59 10.75 19.07
C ARG A 279 -10.97 11.15 17.72
N PHE A 280 -11.79 11.14 16.66
CA PHE A 280 -11.39 11.33 15.26
C PHE A 280 -12.31 12.34 14.56
N PHE A 281 -11.77 13.51 14.33
CA PHE A 281 -12.42 14.62 13.64
C PHE A 281 -11.42 15.29 12.71
N SER A 282 -11.92 16.06 11.76
CA SER A 282 -11.14 16.93 10.89
C SER A 282 -11.70 18.35 10.96
N TYR A 283 -11.03 19.30 10.32
CA TYR A 283 -11.57 20.63 10.08
C TYR A 283 -11.85 20.79 8.59
N ASP A 284 -13.07 21.21 8.26
CA ASP A 284 -13.43 21.57 6.89
C ASP A 284 -12.68 22.84 6.44
N SER A 285 -12.73 23.16 5.14
CA SER A 285 -12.14 24.36 4.51
C SER A 285 -12.53 25.68 5.20
N TYR A 286 -13.65 25.69 5.93
CA TYR A 286 -14.15 26.83 6.71
C TYR A 286 -13.76 26.79 8.20
N GLY A 287 -12.86 25.90 8.61
CA GLY A 287 -12.42 25.73 10.01
C GLY A 287 -13.45 25.06 10.94
N LYS A 288 -14.58 24.57 10.42
CA LYS A 288 -15.61 23.87 11.21
C LYS A 288 -15.17 22.42 11.49
N ARG A 289 -15.25 22.00 12.75
CA ARG A 289 -14.97 20.60 13.15
C ARG A 289 -16.00 19.66 12.53
N GLU A 290 -15.54 18.73 11.68
CA GLU A 290 -16.35 17.65 11.08
C GLU A 290 -15.97 16.31 11.74
N PRO A 291 -16.93 15.53 12.29
CA PRO A 291 -16.66 14.18 12.76
C PRO A 291 -16.35 13.26 11.57
N LEU A 292 -15.33 12.41 11.70
CA LEU A 292 -14.91 11.51 10.60
C LEU A 292 -15.82 10.28 10.44
N ALA A 293 -16.72 10.00 11.39
CA ALA A 293 -17.77 8.99 11.25
C ALA A 293 -19.16 9.64 11.21
N LYS A 294 -20.01 9.19 10.29
CA LYS A 294 -21.40 9.62 10.14
C LYS A 294 -22.31 8.40 9.97
N ALA A 295 -23.28 8.25 10.88
CA ALA A 295 -24.34 7.27 10.67
C ALA A 295 -25.22 7.70 9.49
N LYS A 296 -25.57 6.75 8.61
CA LYS A 296 -26.50 6.94 7.49
C LYS A 296 -27.83 6.25 7.76
N THR A 297 -27.78 5.07 8.37
CA THR A 297 -28.96 4.33 8.81
C THR A 297 -28.78 3.80 10.23
N ASP A 298 -29.77 3.07 10.72
CA ASP A 298 -29.71 2.26 11.94
C ASP A 298 -28.65 1.14 11.90
N GLN A 299 -28.15 0.79 10.70
CA GLN A 299 -27.16 -0.26 10.47
C GLN A 299 -25.83 0.25 9.86
N LYS A 300 -25.87 1.22 8.94
CA LYS A 300 -24.71 1.64 8.13
C LYS A 300 -24.13 2.98 8.59
N LEU A 301 -22.82 3.01 8.81
CA LEU A 301 -22.04 4.22 9.06
C LEU A 301 -20.99 4.40 7.94
N VAL A 302 -20.79 5.64 7.52
CA VAL A 302 -19.70 6.04 6.61
C VAL A 302 -18.55 6.58 7.44
N LEU A 303 -17.33 6.13 7.13
CA LEU A 303 -16.11 6.45 7.85
C LEU A 303 -15.08 7.08 6.88
N LYS A 304 -14.81 8.37 7.07
CA LYS A 304 -13.68 9.07 6.46
C LYS A 304 -12.40 8.69 7.20
N ILE A 305 -11.28 8.59 6.49
CA ILE A 305 -9.98 8.26 7.10
C ILE A 305 -9.37 9.53 7.69
N HIS A 306 -8.79 9.43 8.88
CA HIS A 306 -8.01 10.51 9.46
C HIS A 306 -6.63 10.61 8.75
N PRO A 307 -6.12 11.80 8.38
CA PRO A 307 -4.89 11.96 7.60
C PRO A 307 -3.69 11.13 8.13
N ALA A 308 -3.44 11.17 9.44
CA ALA A 308 -2.40 10.39 10.13
C ALA A 308 -2.49 8.85 9.96
N TYR A 309 -3.60 8.32 9.43
CA TYR A 309 -3.80 6.90 9.16
C TYR A 309 -4.08 6.60 7.68
N LYS A 310 -3.99 7.60 6.78
CA LYS A 310 -4.24 7.43 5.34
C LYS A 310 -3.47 6.23 4.79
N ASP A 311 -2.18 6.17 5.11
CA ASP A 311 -1.23 5.16 4.64
C ASP A 311 -1.20 3.89 5.52
N ASN A 312 -2.08 3.79 6.52
CA ASN A 312 -2.24 2.62 7.39
C ASN A 312 -3.69 2.47 7.88
N PHE A 313 -4.63 2.31 6.95
CA PHE A 313 -6.03 2.04 7.30
C PHE A 313 -6.23 0.77 8.15
N PRO A 314 -5.41 -0.32 8.06
CA PRO A 314 -5.56 -1.46 8.95
C PRO A 314 -5.38 -1.08 10.42
N ARG A 315 -4.41 -0.20 10.74
CA ARG A 315 -4.26 0.36 12.10
C ARG A 315 -5.46 1.23 12.49
N TYR A 316 -5.97 2.07 11.58
CA TYR A 316 -7.13 2.91 11.87
C TYR A 316 -8.33 2.09 12.35
N VAL A 317 -8.58 0.97 11.69
CA VAL A 317 -9.60 -0.01 12.08
C VAL A 317 -9.32 -0.61 13.45
N GLN A 318 -8.09 -1.07 13.73
CA GLN A 318 -7.73 -1.60 15.05
C GLN A 318 -7.97 -0.58 16.17
N VAL A 319 -7.60 0.69 15.96
CA VAL A 319 -7.78 1.75 16.97
C VAL A 319 -9.27 2.04 17.19
N ILE A 320 -10.06 2.17 16.11
CA ILE A 320 -11.52 2.34 16.22
C ILE A 320 -12.16 1.18 16.96
N GLN A 321 -11.78 -0.06 16.66
CA GLN A 321 -12.29 -1.25 17.34
C GLN A 321 -12.01 -1.26 18.85
N ASN A 322 -10.94 -0.59 19.30
CA ASN A 322 -10.54 -0.46 20.71
C ASN A 322 -11.08 0.81 21.42
N ILE A 323 -11.92 1.63 20.76
CA ILE A 323 -12.63 2.74 21.43
C ILE A 323 -13.70 2.15 22.35
N ALA A 324 -13.80 2.67 23.57
CA ALA A 324 -14.82 2.27 24.54
C ALA A 324 -16.22 2.82 24.16
N PHE A 325 -17.20 1.94 23.93
CA PHE A 325 -18.56 2.33 23.59
C PHE A 325 -19.22 3.12 24.72
N ARG A 326 -19.08 2.64 25.97
CA ARG A 326 -19.53 3.29 27.21
C ARG A 326 -18.46 3.10 28.27
N GLU A 327 -18.07 4.20 28.89
CA GLU A 327 -17.03 4.29 29.92
C GLU A 327 -17.20 5.65 30.60
N THR A 328 -17.18 5.66 31.93
CA THR A 328 -17.15 6.86 32.78
C THR A 328 -15.71 7.35 32.98
N GLU A 329 -15.53 8.59 33.43
CA GLU A 329 -14.19 9.14 33.66
C GLU A 329 -13.39 8.36 34.72
N ILE A 330 -14.06 7.84 35.75
CA ILE A 330 -13.43 7.03 36.81
C ILE A 330 -12.94 5.69 36.23
N GLU A 331 -13.78 5.00 35.46
CA GLU A 331 -13.42 3.74 34.80
C GLU A 331 -12.26 3.95 33.82
N ARG A 332 -12.25 5.08 33.10
CA ARG A 332 -11.17 5.47 32.18
C ARG A 332 -9.82 5.67 32.89
N GLN A 333 -9.81 6.29 34.07
CA GLN A 333 -8.58 6.44 34.87
C GLN A 333 -8.08 5.09 35.39
N VAL A 334 -8.98 4.24 35.92
CA VAL A 334 -8.62 2.87 36.35
C VAL A 334 -8.10 2.05 35.16
N ARG A 335 -8.67 2.23 33.96
CA ARG A 335 -8.18 1.58 32.73
C ARG A 335 -6.81 2.12 32.31
N LEU A 336 -6.55 3.42 32.40
CA LEU A 336 -5.23 4.01 32.12
C LEU A 336 -4.13 3.39 33.00
N GLU A 337 -4.31 3.37 34.32
CA GLU A 337 -3.35 2.76 35.26
C GLU A 337 -3.13 1.25 35.02
N ARG A 338 -4.16 0.54 34.57
CA ARG A 338 -4.04 -0.88 34.21
C ARG A 338 -3.26 -1.04 32.91
N LEU A 339 -3.61 -0.28 31.88
CA LEU A 339 -2.98 -0.34 30.57
C LEU A 339 -1.50 0.05 30.64
N GLU A 340 -1.11 1.00 31.49
CA GLU A 340 0.29 1.33 31.78
C GLU A 340 1.08 0.11 32.29
N LYS A 341 0.51 -0.65 33.24
CA LYS A 341 1.12 -1.87 33.76
C LYS A 341 1.15 -3.00 32.73
N GLU A 342 0.11 -3.11 31.89
CA GLU A 342 0.04 -4.10 30.81
C GLU A 342 0.97 -3.77 29.63
N LEU A 343 1.26 -2.49 29.38
CA LEU A 343 2.18 -2.02 28.34
C LEU A 343 3.62 -2.47 28.59
N LEU A 344 4.02 -2.63 29.85
CA LEU A 344 5.34 -3.13 30.24
C LEU A 344 5.48 -4.66 30.07
N ILE A 345 4.39 -5.38 29.80
CA ILE A 345 4.38 -6.85 29.63
C ILE A 345 4.40 -7.20 28.14
N PRO A 346 5.44 -7.86 27.60
CA PRO A 346 5.57 -8.11 26.17
C PRO A 346 4.39 -8.84 25.51
N GLU A 347 3.72 -9.74 26.25
CA GLU A 347 2.53 -10.47 25.76
C GLU A 347 1.27 -9.61 25.65
N LYS A 348 1.24 -8.44 26.28
CA LYS A 348 0.10 -7.52 26.29
C LYS A 348 0.38 -6.17 25.64
N ALA A 349 1.66 -5.83 25.42
CA ALA A 349 2.11 -4.52 24.97
C ALA A 349 1.39 -4.02 23.71
N GLU A 350 1.22 -4.85 22.68
CA GLU A 350 0.50 -4.48 21.44
C GLU A 350 -0.94 -4.04 21.72
N GLN A 351 -1.71 -4.87 22.43
CA GLN A 351 -3.12 -4.63 22.74
C GLN A 351 -3.32 -3.52 23.77
N ALA A 352 -2.34 -3.31 24.67
CA ALA A 352 -2.32 -2.19 25.59
C ALA A 352 -2.07 -0.87 24.87
N ALA A 353 -1.07 -0.81 23.98
CA ALA A 353 -0.75 0.36 23.18
C ALA A 353 -1.90 0.77 22.25
N LEU A 354 -2.58 -0.18 21.60
CA LEU A 354 -3.77 0.10 20.77
C LEU A 354 -4.93 0.71 21.57
N GLN A 355 -5.16 0.24 22.81
CA GLN A 355 -6.19 0.81 23.68
C GLN A 355 -5.82 2.21 24.21
N LEU A 356 -4.53 2.46 24.48
CA LEU A 356 -4.01 3.78 24.84
C LEU A 356 -4.14 4.76 23.67
N GLU A 357 -3.80 4.34 22.45
CA GLU A 357 -3.99 5.13 21.23
C GLU A 357 -5.48 5.45 20.95
N ALA A 358 -6.38 4.50 21.25
CA ALA A 358 -7.83 4.69 21.17
C ALA A 358 -8.38 5.65 22.26
N ILE A 359 -7.74 5.71 23.44
CA ILE A 359 -8.04 6.72 24.48
C ILE A 359 -7.68 8.13 23.99
N GLY A 360 -6.61 8.27 23.21
CA GLY A 360 -6.15 9.55 22.66
C GLY A 360 -5.10 10.25 23.53
N PRO A 361 -5.04 11.60 23.53
CA PRO A 361 -3.91 12.35 24.09
C PRO A 361 -3.72 12.15 25.60
N ASP A 362 -4.78 11.86 26.34
CA ASP A 362 -4.71 11.60 27.80
C ASP A 362 -3.84 10.37 28.16
N ALA A 363 -3.55 9.49 27.19
CA ALA A 363 -2.71 8.32 27.35
C ALA A 363 -1.21 8.56 27.05
N ILE A 364 -0.83 9.74 26.55
CA ILE A 364 0.56 10.08 26.18
C ILE A 364 1.55 9.86 27.34
N PRO A 365 1.26 10.22 28.61
CA PRO A 365 2.20 9.98 29.72
C PRO A 365 2.51 8.49 29.93
N MET A 366 1.49 7.63 29.90
CA MET A 366 1.64 6.18 30.06
C MET A 366 2.44 5.56 28.90
N LEU A 367 2.22 6.05 27.68
CA LEU A 367 3.01 5.64 26.51
C LEU A 367 4.47 6.10 26.59
N LYS A 368 4.73 7.31 27.11
CA LYS A 368 6.11 7.79 27.37
C LYS A 368 6.81 6.96 28.44
N ASN A 369 6.10 6.50 29.47
CA ASN A 369 6.64 5.53 30.44
C ASN A 369 6.94 4.17 29.77
N GLY A 370 6.12 3.75 28.80
CA GLY A 370 6.36 2.57 27.97
C GLY A 370 7.65 2.61 27.13
N LEU A 371 8.15 3.80 26.78
CA LEU A 371 9.46 3.96 26.13
C LEU A 371 10.64 3.61 27.05
N THR A 372 10.45 3.58 28.38
CA THR A 372 11.48 3.16 29.34
C THR A 372 11.41 1.68 29.71
N ALA A 373 10.56 0.90 29.03
CA ALA A 373 10.38 -0.52 29.31
C ALA A 373 11.63 -1.36 29.03
N ASP A 374 11.84 -2.40 29.85
CA ASP A 374 12.95 -3.36 29.78
C ASP A 374 13.04 -4.13 28.44
N TYR A 375 11.90 -4.43 27.82
CA TYR A 375 11.80 -5.19 26.58
C TYR A 375 11.62 -4.27 25.37
N PHE A 376 12.35 -4.54 24.29
CA PHE A 376 12.29 -3.74 23.06
C PHE A 376 10.88 -3.73 22.44
N GLU A 377 10.17 -4.85 22.46
CA GLU A 377 8.78 -4.98 21.98
C GLU A 377 7.82 -3.99 22.68
N CYS A 378 7.96 -3.81 24.00
CA CYS A 378 7.14 -2.87 24.76
C CYS A 378 7.42 -1.41 24.36
N ARG A 379 8.71 -1.06 24.23
CA ARG A 379 9.14 0.27 23.76
C ARG A 379 8.65 0.53 22.33
N PHE A 380 8.77 -0.46 21.45
CA PHE A 380 8.32 -0.38 20.06
C PHE A 380 6.80 -0.10 19.97
N HIS A 381 5.95 -0.89 20.62
CA HIS A 381 4.50 -0.66 20.58
C HIS A 381 4.11 0.71 21.15
N SER A 382 4.82 1.17 22.20
CA SER A 382 4.65 2.51 22.77
C SER A 382 5.04 3.62 21.79
N ALA A 383 6.20 3.50 21.14
CA ALA A 383 6.72 4.45 20.15
C ALA A 383 5.80 4.58 18.92
N VAL A 384 5.26 3.46 18.44
CA VAL A 384 4.31 3.48 17.33
C VAL A 384 3.02 4.20 17.75
N ALA A 385 2.44 3.89 18.92
CA ALA A 385 1.23 4.56 19.40
C ALA A 385 1.42 6.07 19.61
N LEU A 386 2.59 6.50 20.12
CA LEU A 386 2.94 7.93 20.23
C LEU A 386 2.99 8.62 18.86
N SER A 387 3.52 7.96 17.84
CA SER A 387 3.65 8.53 16.49
C SER A 387 2.27 8.83 15.88
N TYR A 388 1.30 7.93 16.03
CA TYR A 388 -0.10 8.16 15.59
C TYR A 388 -0.88 9.14 16.50
N LEU A 389 -0.31 9.54 17.64
CA LEU A 389 -0.79 10.65 18.47
C LEU A 389 -0.06 11.98 18.18
N GLY A 390 0.89 11.99 17.24
CA GLY A 390 1.67 13.18 16.86
C GLY A 390 2.85 13.49 17.80
N GLU A 391 3.33 12.52 18.58
CA GLU A 391 4.39 12.70 19.58
C GLU A 391 5.73 12.12 19.09
N PRO A 392 6.79 12.94 18.87
CA PRO A 392 8.06 12.49 18.30
C PRO A 392 8.95 11.69 19.26
N ALA A 393 8.60 11.63 20.56
CA ALA A 393 9.43 10.98 21.59
C ALA A 393 9.77 9.49 21.31
N GLY A 394 9.01 8.82 20.43
CA GLY A 394 9.26 7.44 20.01
C GLY A 394 10.24 7.26 18.83
N LEU A 395 10.63 8.33 18.12
CA LEU A 395 11.31 8.24 16.81
C LEU A 395 12.61 7.42 16.85
N GLU A 396 13.47 7.60 17.86
CA GLU A 396 14.70 6.80 18.00
C GLU A 396 14.41 5.29 18.11
N THR A 397 13.36 4.91 18.86
CA THR A 397 12.95 3.50 18.98
C THR A 397 12.43 2.95 17.66
N LEU A 398 11.72 3.77 16.86
CA LEU A 398 11.26 3.37 15.53
C LEU A 398 12.43 3.23 14.55
N TYR A 399 13.39 4.15 14.57
CA TYR A 399 14.62 4.05 13.77
C TYR A 399 15.38 2.74 14.05
N ILE A 400 15.60 2.42 15.33
CA ILE A 400 16.25 1.16 15.74
C ILE A 400 15.40 -0.05 15.30
N ALA A 401 14.07 -0.01 15.44
CA ALA A 401 13.17 -1.08 15.01
C ALA A 401 13.21 -1.28 13.48
N ALA A 402 13.27 -0.20 12.71
CA ALA A 402 13.37 -0.20 11.26
C ALA A 402 14.70 -0.76 10.77
N ARG A 403 15.81 -0.44 11.45
CA ARG A 403 17.13 -1.01 11.13
C ARG A 403 17.21 -2.48 11.52
N ASP A 404 17.07 -2.79 12.81
CA ASP A 404 17.60 -4.01 13.42
C ASP A 404 16.58 -5.16 13.50
N VAL A 405 15.27 -4.89 13.43
CA VAL A 405 14.21 -5.88 13.66
C VAL A 405 13.27 -6.06 12.45
N PRO A 406 13.53 -7.04 11.57
CA PRO A 406 12.76 -7.24 10.34
C PRO A 406 11.24 -7.41 10.50
N ALA A 407 10.77 -7.85 11.67
CA ALA A 407 9.35 -8.02 11.97
C ALA A 407 8.62 -6.73 12.38
N PHE A 408 9.36 -5.73 12.87
CA PHE A 408 8.83 -4.41 13.21
C PHE A 408 9.03 -3.39 12.09
N ARG A 409 9.97 -3.63 11.16
CA ARG A 409 10.42 -2.70 10.13
C ARG A 409 9.32 -1.97 9.35
N VAL A 410 8.37 -2.70 8.77
CA VAL A 410 7.30 -2.07 7.95
C VAL A 410 6.43 -1.12 8.79
N PHE A 411 6.10 -1.53 10.01
CA PHE A 411 5.30 -0.75 10.95
C PHE A 411 6.08 0.45 11.49
N ALA A 412 7.38 0.29 11.75
CA ALA A 412 8.26 1.36 12.20
C ALA A 412 8.40 2.46 11.13
N LEU A 413 8.74 2.09 9.89
CA LEU A 413 8.85 3.03 8.76
C LEU A 413 7.54 3.78 8.53
N THR A 414 6.40 3.09 8.53
CA THR A 414 5.08 3.71 8.36
C THR A 414 4.71 4.61 9.55
N ALA A 415 5.12 4.29 10.77
CA ALA A 415 4.86 5.13 11.93
C ALA A 415 5.69 6.42 11.90
N MET A 416 6.93 6.34 11.41
CA MET A 416 7.79 7.51 11.20
C MET A 416 7.17 8.50 10.19
N THR A 417 6.51 8.02 9.12
CA THR A 417 5.87 8.93 8.14
C THR A 417 4.67 9.71 8.68
N VAL A 418 4.18 9.40 9.87
CA VAL A 418 3.09 10.15 10.52
C VAL A 418 3.61 11.37 11.30
N VAL A 419 4.91 11.39 11.63
CA VAL A 419 5.55 12.44 12.42
C VAL A 419 6.41 13.31 11.51
N GLU A 420 5.86 14.42 11.04
CA GLU A 420 6.48 15.37 10.10
C GLU A 420 7.53 16.28 10.79
N GLU A 421 8.45 15.69 11.55
CA GLU A 421 9.55 16.38 12.25
C GLU A 421 10.88 16.25 11.52
N GLY A 422 11.78 17.21 11.69
CA GLY A 422 13.11 17.20 11.04
C GLY A 422 13.95 15.97 11.38
N GLU A 423 13.77 15.41 12.58
CA GLU A 423 14.41 14.17 13.02
C GLU A 423 13.98 12.95 12.18
N THR A 424 12.72 12.89 11.75
CA THR A 424 12.19 11.82 10.90
C THR A 424 12.97 11.72 9.59
N PHE A 425 13.19 12.85 8.91
CA PHE A 425 13.97 12.90 7.66
C PHE A 425 15.44 12.50 7.89
N ALA A 426 16.04 12.90 9.01
CA ALA A 426 17.40 12.51 9.37
C ALA A 426 17.54 11.00 9.61
N TYR A 427 16.59 10.38 10.31
CA TYR A 427 16.56 8.93 10.52
C TYR A 427 16.25 8.15 9.23
N LEU A 428 15.28 8.58 8.43
CA LEU A 428 14.98 7.96 7.14
C LEU A 428 16.19 8.01 6.20
N ARG A 429 16.94 9.12 6.19
CA ARG A 429 18.19 9.21 5.42
C ARG A 429 19.25 8.23 5.91
N GLN A 430 19.46 8.09 7.22
CA GLN A 430 20.39 7.09 7.78
C GLN A 430 19.97 5.65 7.41
N LEU A 431 18.67 5.34 7.41
CA LEU A 431 18.16 4.04 6.97
C LEU A 431 18.40 3.74 5.48
N MET A 432 18.70 4.75 4.65
CA MET A 432 19.14 4.56 3.26
C MET A 432 20.62 4.19 3.13
N ASP A 433 21.45 4.39 4.17
CA ASP A 433 22.86 3.97 4.19
C ASP A 433 23.02 2.47 4.58
N GLU A 434 22.00 1.87 5.19
CA GLU A 434 22.00 0.48 5.67
C GLU A 434 22.18 -0.57 4.56
N PRO A 435 22.80 -1.74 4.83
CA PRO A 435 23.12 -2.72 3.78
C PRO A 435 21.91 -3.51 3.25
N LEU A 436 20.79 -3.53 3.98
CA LEU A 436 19.60 -4.30 3.59
C LEU A 436 18.76 -3.53 2.56
N LEU A 437 18.64 -4.08 1.35
CA LEU A 437 17.90 -3.49 0.22
C LEU A 437 16.47 -3.09 0.61
N GLU A 438 15.76 -3.91 1.40
CA GLU A 438 14.40 -3.62 1.87
C GLU A 438 14.32 -2.47 2.88
N THR A 439 15.38 -2.22 3.66
CA THR A 439 15.44 -1.09 4.59
C THR A 439 15.64 0.21 3.83
N ARG A 440 16.56 0.22 2.85
CA ARG A 440 16.91 1.42 2.07
C ARG A 440 15.75 1.89 1.21
N TYR A 441 15.17 0.97 0.42
CA TYR A 441 14.01 1.30 -0.41
C TYR A 441 12.77 1.55 0.46
N GLY A 442 12.62 0.84 1.57
CA GLY A 442 11.57 1.11 2.55
C GLY A 442 11.65 2.55 3.11
N ALA A 443 12.84 3.02 3.46
CA ALA A 443 13.05 4.38 3.96
C ALA A 443 12.88 5.46 2.88
N PHE A 444 13.34 5.22 1.66
CA PHE A 444 13.10 6.09 0.51
C PHE A 444 11.59 6.23 0.21
N ARG A 445 10.86 5.12 0.24
CA ARG A 445 9.40 5.12 0.03
C ARG A 445 8.66 5.78 1.18
N GLY A 446 9.16 5.66 2.41
CA GLY A 446 8.68 6.44 3.55
C GLY A 446 8.84 7.94 3.34
N MET A 447 10.05 8.38 2.97
CA MET A 447 10.35 9.81 2.73
C MET A 447 9.48 10.41 1.62
N THR A 448 9.33 9.70 0.50
CA THR A 448 8.45 10.12 -0.62
C THR A 448 6.95 9.91 -0.36
N THR A 449 6.57 9.30 0.76
CA THR A 449 5.16 9.28 1.24
C THR A 449 4.86 10.54 2.06
N ILE A 450 5.85 11.10 2.78
CA ILE A 450 5.72 12.37 3.50
C ILE A 450 5.64 13.53 2.50
N ASP A 451 6.65 13.67 1.62
CA ASP A 451 6.62 14.63 0.50
C ASP A 451 7.31 14.05 -0.74
N GLU A 452 6.58 13.98 -1.86
CA GLU A 452 7.13 13.56 -3.15
C GLU A 452 8.16 14.54 -3.74
N ASN A 453 8.20 15.78 -3.24
CA ASN A 453 9.07 16.85 -3.70
C ASN A 453 10.29 17.10 -2.81
N GLU A 454 10.43 16.34 -1.71
CA GLU A 454 11.52 16.46 -0.74
C GLU A 454 12.88 16.55 -1.46
N PRO A 455 13.65 17.66 -1.34
CA PRO A 455 14.78 17.93 -2.23
C PRO A 455 15.86 16.85 -2.27
N PHE A 456 15.98 16.05 -1.21
CA PHE A 456 16.91 14.92 -1.17
C PHE A 456 16.43 13.68 -1.95
N ALA A 457 15.12 13.42 -1.97
CA ALA A 457 14.52 12.24 -2.59
C ALA A 457 13.81 12.54 -3.92
N ARG A 458 13.72 13.81 -4.33
CA ARG A 458 13.02 14.26 -5.55
C ARG A 458 13.58 13.59 -6.82
N GLY A 459 12.68 13.01 -7.60
CA GLY A 459 13.00 12.38 -8.89
C GLY A 459 12.85 13.30 -10.10
N GLU A 460 13.61 13.01 -11.15
CA GLU A 460 13.45 13.55 -12.50
C GLU A 460 12.41 12.73 -13.26
N LEU A 461 11.45 13.37 -13.93
CA LEU A 461 10.43 12.67 -14.72
C LEU A 461 10.94 12.40 -16.14
N LEU A 462 11.06 11.12 -16.50
CA LEU A 462 11.49 10.65 -17.81
C LEU A 462 10.28 10.32 -18.68
N ASN A 463 10.18 10.96 -19.86
CA ASN A 463 9.16 10.71 -20.88
C ASN A 463 7.70 10.73 -20.39
N ASP A 464 7.39 11.46 -19.32
CA ASP A 464 6.11 11.44 -18.60
C ASP A 464 5.66 10.03 -18.13
N GLN A 465 6.60 9.07 -18.06
CA GLN A 465 6.33 7.64 -17.80
C GLN A 465 6.88 7.16 -16.47
N CYS A 466 8.12 7.50 -16.11
CA CYS A 466 8.76 7.04 -14.88
C CYS A 466 9.62 8.13 -14.22
N LYS A 467 9.86 8.02 -12.91
CA LYS A 467 10.78 8.89 -12.17
C LYS A 467 12.16 8.24 -12.01
N LEU A 468 13.23 9.00 -12.25
CA LEU A 468 14.61 8.61 -11.93
C LEU A 468 15.09 9.38 -10.69
N HIS A 469 15.57 8.67 -9.68
CA HIS A 469 16.04 9.24 -8.42
C HIS A 469 17.53 8.95 -8.24
N GLU A 470 18.35 10.00 -8.07
CA GLU A 470 19.80 9.88 -7.80
C GLU A 470 20.09 10.26 -6.34
N LEU A 471 20.25 9.24 -5.49
CA LEU A 471 20.45 9.42 -4.05
C LEU A 471 21.94 9.39 -3.68
N LYS A 472 22.47 10.54 -3.28
CA LYS A 472 23.86 10.69 -2.81
C LYS A 472 23.97 10.30 -1.34
N ILE A 473 24.22 9.02 -1.12
CA ILE A 473 24.27 8.35 0.19
C ILE A 473 25.58 7.58 0.41
N GLY A 474 25.88 7.29 1.67
CA GLY A 474 27.12 6.69 2.17
C GLY A 474 27.00 5.19 2.52
N GLY A 475 26.35 4.41 1.65
CA GLY A 475 26.28 2.95 1.75
C GLY A 475 26.84 2.26 0.49
N GLU A 476 26.78 0.92 0.44
CA GLU A 476 27.15 0.18 -0.78
C GLU A 476 26.27 0.59 -1.97
N PRO A 477 26.78 0.65 -3.21
CA PRO A 477 25.96 1.00 -4.37
C PRO A 477 24.85 -0.03 -4.59
N MET A 478 23.64 0.43 -4.93
CA MET A 478 22.59 -0.46 -5.46
C MET A 478 21.67 0.29 -6.42
N ILE A 479 20.87 -0.47 -7.14
CA ILE A 479 19.77 0.05 -7.97
C ILE A 479 18.47 -0.58 -7.46
N HIS A 480 17.38 0.17 -7.45
CA HIS A 480 16.05 -0.38 -7.19
C HIS A 480 15.10 -0.12 -8.36
N LEU A 481 14.29 -1.13 -8.67
CA LEU A 481 13.25 -1.14 -9.67
C LEU A 481 11.91 -1.57 -9.05
N THR A 482 10.85 -0.92 -9.51
CA THR A 482 9.48 -1.11 -9.04
C THR A 482 8.60 -1.73 -10.12
N HIS A 483 7.94 -2.84 -9.84
CA HIS A 483 6.92 -3.39 -10.73
C HIS A 483 5.50 -3.00 -10.28
N ARG A 484 5.37 -2.17 -9.23
CA ARG A 484 4.10 -1.89 -8.52
C ARG A 484 3.96 -0.46 -7.99
N GLN A 485 2.73 0.06 -8.06
CA GLN A 485 2.19 1.37 -7.67
C GLN A 485 2.81 2.59 -8.39
N LYS A 486 4.13 2.73 -8.38
CA LYS A 486 4.87 3.85 -9.01
C LYS A 486 5.91 3.27 -9.96
N ALA A 487 6.05 3.85 -11.15
CA ALA A 487 7.13 3.50 -12.07
C ALA A 487 8.35 4.38 -11.76
N GLU A 488 9.30 3.85 -11.01
CA GLU A 488 10.47 4.60 -10.55
C GLU A 488 11.75 3.74 -10.58
N ILE A 489 12.88 4.43 -10.79
CA ILE A 489 14.23 3.86 -10.75
C ILE A 489 14.99 4.63 -9.69
N VAL A 490 15.52 3.93 -8.69
CA VAL A 490 16.26 4.57 -7.59
C VAL A 490 17.71 4.13 -7.62
N LEU A 491 18.61 5.08 -7.86
CA LEU A 491 20.06 4.89 -7.85
C LEU A 491 20.58 5.29 -6.47
N PHE A 492 21.04 4.30 -5.71
CA PHE A 492 21.56 4.47 -4.36
C PHE A 492 23.09 4.51 -4.40
N GLY A 493 23.68 5.71 -4.26
CA GLY A 493 25.13 5.95 -4.27
C GLY A 493 25.56 7.08 -5.21
N ASP A 494 26.72 7.70 -4.97
CA ASP A 494 27.23 8.79 -5.83
C ASP A 494 27.85 8.24 -7.13
N LYS A 495 27.35 8.73 -8.27
CA LYS A 495 27.90 8.48 -9.63
C LYS A 495 28.15 7.01 -9.95
N LEU A 496 27.11 6.19 -9.85
CA LEU A 496 27.15 4.78 -10.24
C LEU A 496 27.57 4.66 -11.71
N GLN A 497 28.58 3.83 -12.01
CA GLN A 497 29.10 3.63 -13.37
C GLN A 497 28.96 2.18 -13.81
N PHE A 498 28.65 1.97 -15.09
CA PHE A 498 28.75 0.65 -15.71
C PHE A 498 30.22 0.21 -15.82
N HIS A 499 30.48 -1.07 -15.53
CA HIS A 499 31.74 -1.73 -15.87
C HIS A 499 31.74 -2.11 -17.36
N THR A 500 32.86 -1.89 -18.06
CA THR A 500 33.00 -2.14 -19.50
C THR A 500 33.94 -3.33 -19.77
N PRO A 501 33.75 -4.11 -20.85
CA PRO A 501 32.78 -3.93 -21.95
C PRO A 501 31.35 -4.30 -21.55
N LEU A 502 30.38 -3.73 -22.26
CA LEU A 502 28.96 -4.05 -22.12
C LEU A 502 28.28 -4.06 -23.50
N ALA A 503 27.28 -4.92 -23.67
CA ALA A 503 26.40 -4.96 -24.84
C ALA A 503 24.97 -5.27 -24.38
N LEU A 504 24.16 -4.21 -24.27
CA LEU A 504 22.81 -4.23 -23.71
C LEU A 504 21.78 -3.74 -24.73
N THR A 505 20.52 -4.06 -24.49
CA THR A 505 19.37 -3.64 -25.29
C THR A 505 18.31 -2.99 -24.40
N ALA A 506 17.88 -1.78 -24.76
CA ALA A 506 16.77 -1.07 -24.13
C ALA A 506 15.56 -1.15 -25.08
N GLY A 507 14.81 -2.24 -25.00
CA GLY A 507 13.74 -2.54 -25.95
C GLY A 507 14.26 -3.00 -27.32
N PRO A 508 13.37 -3.15 -28.33
CA PRO A 508 13.70 -3.79 -29.62
C PRO A 508 14.56 -2.93 -30.56
N HIS A 509 14.70 -1.63 -30.28
CA HIS A 509 15.24 -0.66 -31.23
C HIS A 509 16.45 0.14 -30.73
N ILE A 510 16.83 0.00 -29.45
CA ILE A 510 17.92 0.78 -28.84
C ILE A 510 18.99 -0.18 -28.32
N MET A 511 20.20 -0.06 -28.87
CA MET A 511 21.39 -0.79 -28.43
C MET A 511 22.31 0.11 -27.61
N VAL A 512 22.87 -0.43 -26.53
CA VAL A 512 23.78 0.27 -25.61
C VAL A 512 25.07 -0.53 -25.55
N ASN A 513 26.16 0.02 -26.10
CA ASN A 513 27.43 -0.69 -26.26
C ASN A 513 28.61 0.12 -25.70
N SER A 514 29.57 -0.56 -25.09
CA SER A 514 30.85 0.05 -24.72
C SER A 514 32.02 -0.91 -24.92
N ALA A 515 33.14 -0.38 -25.42
CA ALA A 515 34.37 -1.13 -25.63
C ALA A 515 35.09 -1.42 -24.30
N PRO A 516 35.93 -2.49 -24.21
CA PRO A 516 36.65 -2.81 -22.98
C PRO A 516 37.53 -1.64 -22.49
N GLY A 517 37.36 -1.22 -21.24
CA GLY A 517 38.13 -0.12 -20.66
C GLY A 517 37.76 1.29 -21.17
N SER A 518 36.66 1.41 -21.93
CA SER A 518 36.12 2.71 -22.33
C SER A 518 35.43 3.40 -21.15
N ASN A 519 35.53 4.74 -21.10
CA ASN A 519 34.74 5.62 -20.23
C ASN A 519 33.50 6.20 -20.94
N GLU A 520 33.28 5.80 -22.19
CA GLU A 520 32.17 6.23 -23.04
C GLU A 520 31.26 5.05 -23.37
N VAL A 521 29.95 5.30 -23.34
CA VAL A 521 28.90 4.37 -23.77
C VAL A 521 28.24 4.93 -25.03
N VAL A 522 28.14 4.10 -26.06
CA VAL A 522 27.48 4.42 -27.33
C VAL A 522 26.07 3.86 -27.30
N ILE A 523 25.08 4.73 -27.39
CA ILE A 523 23.68 4.35 -27.50
C ILE A 523 23.24 4.64 -28.94
N SER A 524 22.68 3.64 -29.61
CA SER A 524 22.25 3.71 -31.01
C SER A 524 20.80 3.24 -31.13
N LYS A 525 19.97 4.03 -31.81
CA LYS A 525 18.58 3.70 -32.12
C LYS A 525 18.42 3.43 -33.62
N TYR A 526 17.85 2.27 -33.94
CA TYR A 526 17.59 1.81 -35.30
C TYR A 526 16.09 1.58 -35.50
N ARG A 527 15.48 2.23 -36.49
CA ARG A 527 14.08 2.04 -36.88
C ARG A 527 13.92 2.06 -38.39
N ILE A 528 13.07 1.18 -38.90
CA ILE A 528 12.82 1.08 -40.35
C ILE A 528 12.16 2.36 -40.85
N GLY A 529 12.86 3.11 -41.70
CA GLY A 529 12.36 4.35 -42.32
C GLY A 529 12.66 5.64 -41.54
N GLU A 530 13.27 5.56 -40.36
CA GLU A 530 13.86 6.71 -39.65
C GLU A 530 15.38 6.74 -39.89
N PRO A 531 16.07 7.90 -39.83
CA PRO A 531 17.53 7.94 -39.84
C PRO A 531 18.11 7.40 -38.52
N ASP A 532 19.20 6.65 -38.61
CA ASP A 532 19.92 6.13 -37.44
C ASP A 532 20.31 7.26 -36.48
N GLN A 533 19.91 7.12 -35.21
CA GLN A 533 20.27 8.07 -34.16
C GLN A 533 21.36 7.46 -33.28
N ARG A 534 22.42 8.22 -32.99
CA ARG A 534 23.53 7.76 -32.16
C ARG A 534 23.94 8.86 -31.19
N LYS A 535 23.96 8.54 -29.90
CA LYS A 535 24.44 9.41 -28.82
C LYS A 535 25.61 8.74 -28.12
N VAL A 536 26.63 9.52 -27.77
CA VAL A 536 27.75 9.07 -26.94
C VAL A 536 27.59 9.76 -25.58
N VAL A 537 27.64 8.98 -24.51
CA VAL A 537 27.49 9.45 -23.12
C VAL A 537 28.56 8.83 -22.23
N SER A 538 28.65 9.26 -20.97
CA SER A 538 29.57 8.68 -19.99
C SER A 538 29.15 7.25 -19.59
N THR A 539 30.00 6.56 -18.83
CA THR A 539 29.62 5.30 -18.16
C THR A 539 28.67 5.48 -16.97
N ASN A 540 28.31 6.71 -16.56
CA ASN A 540 27.35 6.96 -15.49
C ASN A 540 25.98 6.36 -15.87
N ILE A 541 25.43 5.53 -14.99
CA ILE A 541 24.17 4.82 -15.20
C ILE A 541 23.02 5.81 -15.39
N ALA A 542 23.01 6.93 -14.66
CA ALA A 542 22.00 7.96 -14.80
C ALA A 542 22.04 8.63 -16.20
N ASP A 543 23.22 8.90 -16.74
CA ASP A 543 23.39 9.52 -18.07
C ASP A 543 22.93 8.57 -19.19
N VAL A 544 23.22 7.26 -19.05
CA VAL A 544 22.77 6.22 -19.96
C VAL A 544 21.25 6.06 -19.92
N ILE A 545 20.65 6.05 -18.72
CA ILE A 545 19.19 5.98 -18.55
C ILE A 545 18.51 7.19 -19.20
N ARG A 546 18.99 8.42 -18.93
CA ARG A 546 18.47 9.66 -19.55
C ARG A 546 18.55 9.59 -21.07
N ALA A 547 19.70 9.21 -21.61
CA ALA A 547 19.89 9.13 -23.06
C ALA A 547 19.03 8.03 -23.71
N ALA A 548 18.86 6.87 -23.08
CA ALA A 548 17.94 5.83 -23.54
C ALA A 548 16.48 6.35 -23.54
N ALA A 549 16.07 7.05 -22.47
CA ALA A 549 14.77 7.70 -22.39
C ALA A 549 14.58 8.76 -23.50
N GLU A 550 15.53 9.68 -23.71
CA GLU A 550 15.48 10.65 -24.82
C GLU A 550 15.31 9.99 -26.20
N MET A 551 15.89 8.80 -26.41
CA MET A 551 15.71 8.02 -27.65
C MET A 551 14.36 7.28 -27.71
N GLY A 552 13.55 7.36 -26.67
CA GLY A 552 12.19 6.80 -26.60
C GLY A 552 12.10 5.44 -25.92
N ALA A 553 13.08 5.05 -25.10
CA ALA A 553 12.93 3.90 -24.20
C ALA A 553 11.83 4.18 -23.17
N SER A 554 10.96 3.18 -22.95
CA SER A 554 9.96 3.17 -21.89
C SER A 554 10.54 2.61 -20.57
N TYR A 555 9.78 2.68 -19.48
CA TYR A 555 10.19 2.10 -18.21
C TYR A 555 10.55 0.60 -18.30
N PRO A 556 9.72 -0.27 -18.92
CA PRO A 556 10.09 -1.67 -19.18
C PRO A 556 11.40 -1.85 -19.95
N ASP A 557 11.67 -1.03 -20.96
CA ASP A 557 12.89 -1.11 -21.77
C ASP A 557 14.15 -0.83 -20.92
N ILE A 558 14.06 0.17 -20.04
CA ILE A 558 15.15 0.57 -19.13
C ILE A 558 15.33 -0.48 -18.03
N ALA A 559 14.23 -1.00 -17.46
CA ALA A 559 14.28 -2.09 -16.48
C ALA A 559 14.92 -3.35 -17.07
N GLN A 560 14.54 -3.76 -18.28
CA GLN A 560 15.14 -4.88 -19.00
C GLN A 560 16.65 -4.66 -19.25
N MET A 561 17.04 -3.46 -19.68
CA MET A 561 18.45 -3.09 -19.90
C MET A 561 19.28 -3.23 -18.61
N LEU A 562 18.75 -2.79 -17.47
CA LEU A 562 19.43 -2.87 -16.17
C LEU A 562 19.54 -4.32 -15.68
N VAL A 563 18.48 -5.12 -15.77
CA VAL A 563 18.52 -6.57 -15.45
C VAL A 563 19.49 -7.32 -16.36
N GLN A 564 19.60 -6.94 -17.64
CA GLN A 564 20.60 -7.49 -18.55
C GLN A 564 22.03 -7.10 -18.13
N ALA A 565 22.25 -5.87 -17.65
CA ALA A 565 23.54 -5.42 -17.15
C ALA A 565 23.97 -6.16 -15.87
N GLU A 566 23.03 -6.44 -14.96
CA GLU A 566 23.28 -7.24 -13.77
C GLU A 566 23.77 -8.65 -14.13
N ARG A 567 23.08 -9.32 -15.08
CA ARG A 567 23.47 -10.65 -15.58
C ARG A 567 24.83 -10.68 -16.26
N GLN A 568 25.24 -9.59 -16.90
CA GLN A 568 26.57 -9.42 -17.49
C GLN A 568 27.63 -8.93 -16.48
N LEU A 569 27.26 -8.75 -15.20
CA LEU A 569 28.12 -8.18 -14.14
C LEU A 569 28.67 -6.78 -14.49
N ASN A 570 27.91 -6.01 -15.28
CA ASN A 570 28.26 -4.65 -15.67
C ASN A 570 27.85 -3.58 -14.64
N LEU A 571 27.25 -3.95 -13.51
CA LEU A 571 26.79 -3.01 -12.49
C LEU A 571 27.74 -2.95 -11.27
N PRO A 572 27.86 -1.79 -10.61
CA PRO A 572 28.72 -1.63 -9.44
C PRO A 572 28.13 -2.24 -8.15
N GLY A 573 26.87 -2.67 -8.19
CA GLY A 573 26.12 -3.25 -7.07
C GLY A 573 24.82 -3.92 -7.54
N PRO A 574 24.08 -4.59 -6.64
CA PRO A 574 22.92 -5.40 -6.99
C PRO A 574 21.68 -4.57 -7.37
N ILE A 575 20.75 -5.20 -8.10
CA ILE A 575 19.39 -4.70 -8.31
C ILE A 575 18.45 -5.29 -7.25
N GLY A 576 17.70 -4.42 -6.57
CA GLY A 576 16.49 -4.79 -5.84
C GLY A 576 15.26 -4.60 -6.72
N ILE A 577 14.42 -5.63 -6.85
CA ILE A 577 13.10 -5.53 -7.51
C ILE A 577 12.02 -5.71 -6.46
N ASP A 578 11.13 -4.72 -6.30
CA ASP A 578 10.03 -4.74 -5.30
C ASP A 578 10.46 -5.16 -3.87
N MET A 579 11.72 -4.86 -3.52
CA MET A 579 12.32 -5.10 -2.19
C MET A 579 11.70 -4.14 -1.16
N LEU A 580 10.46 -4.43 -0.79
CA LEU A 580 9.67 -3.75 0.24
C LEU A 580 9.65 -4.58 1.54
N PRO A 581 9.68 -3.93 2.71
CA PRO A 581 9.47 -4.59 4.00
C PRO A 581 8.02 -5.08 4.15
N GLU A 582 7.82 -6.18 4.87
CA GLU A 582 6.54 -6.90 4.92
C GLU A 582 6.07 -7.15 6.36
N ALA A 583 4.76 -7.22 6.57
CA ALA A 583 4.16 -7.64 7.83
C ALA A 583 4.04 -9.18 7.95
N GLY A 584 3.68 -9.68 9.12
CA GLY A 584 3.45 -11.11 9.35
C GLY A 584 4.72 -11.93 9.58
N ARG A 585 5.88 -11.28 9.74
CA ARG A 585 7.15 -11.93 10.08
C ARG A 585 7.19 -12.33 11.56
N TYR A 586 8.03 -13.29 11.91
CA TYR A 586 8.20 -13.73 13.30
C TYR A 586 9.26 -12.89 14.02
N TYR A 587 8.88 -12.31 15.16
CA TYR A 587 9.80 -11.79 16.15
C TYR A 587 10.16 -12.90 17.14
N GLN A 588 11.44 -13.00 17.51
CA GLN A 588 11.89 -13.90 18.57
C GLN A 588 11.94 -13.09 19.86
N ARG A 589 10.95 -13.28 20.74
CA ARG A 589 10.92 -12.61 22.04
C ARG A 589 12.05 -13.18 22.90
N PRO A 590 12.89 -12.34 23.52
CA PRO A 590 13.95 -12.81 24.40
C PRO A 590 13.38 -13.36 25.72
N ASP A 591 14.09 -14.28 26.35
CA ASP A 591 13.73 -14.82 27.68
C ASP A 591 14.10 -13.86 28.83
N LYS A 592 14.77 -12.74 28.51
CA LYS A 592 15.25 -11.71 29.44
C LYS A 592 15.12 -10.32 28.79
N PRO A 593 15.13 -9.23 29.57
CA PRO A 593 15.27 -7.88 29.03
C PRO A 593 16.45 -7.72 28.04
N ASP A 594 16.19 -7.10 26.89
CA ASP A 594 17.19 -6.87 25.82
C ASP A 594 18.14 -5.68 26.12
N GLY A 595 17.88 -4.91 27.18
CA GLY A 595 18.51 -3.61 27.37
C GLY A 595 18.07 -2.63 26.28
N ASN A 596 18.93 -1.68 25.89
CA ASN A 596 18.56 -0.63 24.92
C ASN A 596 18.53 -1.13 23.46
N THR A 597 19.44 -2.02 23.07
CA THR A 597 19.57 -2.51 21.69
C THR A 597 18.84 -3.84 21.50
N PRO A 598 17.97 -4.00 20.49
CA PRO A 598 17.29 -5.27 20.25
C PRO A 598 18.31 -6.34 19.91
N HIS A 599 18.45 -7.34 20.77
CA HIS A 599 19.31 -8.47 20.48
C HIS A 599 18.56 -9.37 19.49
N GLN A 600 19.14 -9.61 18.30
CA GLN A 600 18.68 -10.73 17.48
C GLN A 600 19.00 -12.01 18.24
N ALA A 601 18.00 -12.53 18.95
CA ALA A 601 18.19 -13.56 19.96
C ALA A 601 18.86 -14.80 19.38
N ASN A 602 19.86 -15.33 20.10
CA ASN A 602 20.47 -16.62 19.79
C ASN A 602 19.43 -17.74 20.00
N SER A 603 18.73 -18.06 18.91
CA SER A 603 17.98 -19.28 18.56
C SER A 603 16.88 -19.83 19.49
N ASN A 604 16.76 -19.41 20.75
CA ASN A 604 15.98 -20.14 21.75
C ASN A 604 14.70 -19.42 22.25
N GLY A 605 14.49 -18.16 21.88
CA GLY A 605 13.35 -17.35 22.34
C GLY A 605 12.00 -17.74 21.74
N LYS A 606 10.90 -17.41 22.45
CA LYS A 606 9.53 -17.67 22.01
C LYS A 606 9.21 -16.89 20.73
N LYS A 607 8.81 -17.59 19.66
CA LYS A 607 8.43 -16.97 18.37
C LYS A 607 7.01 -16.40 18.42
N THR A 608 6.87 -15.09 18.24
CA THR A 608 5.60 -14.37 18.08
C THR A 608 5.47 -13.89 16.63
N LYS A 609 4.31 -14.07 16.00
CA LYS A 609 4.04 -13.51 14.67
C LYS A 609 3.57 -12.06 14.82
N VAL A 610 4.28 -11.10 14.22
CA VAL A 610 3.95 -9.67 14.31
C VAL A 610 3.05 -9.29 13.14
N GLY A 611 1.80 -8.95 13.43
CA GLY A 611 0.80 -8.65 12.42
C GLY A 611 0.48 -9.81 11.47
N ARG A 612 -0.07 -9.48 10.30
CA ARG A 612 -0.49 -10.41 9.23
C ARG A 612 -0.24 -9.74 7.88
N SER A 613 -0.28 -10.50 6.77
CA SER A 613 -0.13 -9.96 5.41
C SER A 613 -1.13 -8.83 5.11
N ASN A 614 -2.40 -9.02 5.47
CA ASN A 614 -3.46 -8.02 5.34
C ASN A 614 -3.35 -6.81 6.31
N MET A 615 -2.37 -6.82 7.21
CA MET A 615 -2.03 -5.68 8.09
C MET A 615 -0.85 -4.86 7.55
N THR A 616 -0.32 -5.18 6.35
CA THR A 616 0.77 -4.43 5.72
C THR A 616 0.26 -3.02 5.34
N PRO A 617 0.88 -1.94 5.84
CA PRO A 617 0.48 -0.58 5.50
C PRO A 617 0.56 -0.28 3.99
N ASN A 618 -0.31 0.62 3.52
CA ASN A 618 -0.64 0.80 2.11
C ASN A 618 0.58 1.07 1.19
N PRO A 619 1.56 1.93 1.58
CA PRO A 619 2.74 2.18 0.75
C PRO A 619 3.59 0.94 0.51
N TYR A 620 3.50 -0.07 1.40
CA TYR A 620 4.31 -1.29 1.36
C TYR A 620 3.51 -2.53 0.93
N THR A 621 2.21 -2.39 0.64
CA THR A 621 1.34 -3.52 0.29
C THR A 621 1.77 -4.18 -1.02
N LYS A 622 2.14 -5.46 -0.94
CA LYS A 622 2.26 -6.34 -2.10
C LYS A 622 0.91 -6.99 -2.36
N ILE A 623 0.35 -6.83 -3.57
CA ILE A 623 -0.76 -7.67 -4.05
C ILE A 623 -0.20 -9.09 -4.23
N SER A 624 -0.56 -10.02 -3.36
CA SER A 624 -0.18 -11.43 -3.42
C SER A 624 -1.19 -12.22 -4.26
N GLU A 625 -0.77 -13.38 -4.77
CA GLU A 625 -1.69 -14.33 -5.43
C GLU A 625 -2.89 -14.69 -4.53
N GLU A 626 -2.70 -14.75 -3.19
CA GLU A 626 -3.79 -14.91 -2.22
C GLU A 626 -4.85 -13.80 -2.30
N ASN A 627 -4.42 -12.53 -2.45
CA ASN A 627 -5.34 -11.39 -2.60
C ASN A 627 -6.06 -11.44 -3.96
N GLU A 628 -5.38 -11.94 -5.00
CA GLU A 628 -5.94 -12.14 -6.34
C GLU A 628 -6.95 -13.30 -6.40
N GLU A 629 -6.69 -14.37 -5.65
CA GLU A 629 -7.62 -15.48 -5.41
C GLU A 629 -8.82 -15.03 -4.58
N GLU A 630 -8.63 -14.21 -3.56
CA GLU A 630 -9.75 -13.63 -2.79
C GLU A 630 -10.61 -12.70 -3.66
N ALA A 631 -10.00 -11.91 -4.53
CA ALA A 631 -10.71 -11.00 -5.44
C ALA A 631 -11.28 -11.67 -6.71
N THR A 632 -10.83 -12.88 -7.09
CA THR A 632 -11.45 -13.70 -8.18
C THR A 632 -12.67 -14.48 -7.70
N LYS A 633 -12.78 -14.80 -6.39
CA LYS A 633 -13.92 -15.57 -5.88
C LYS A 633 -15.21 -14.86 -6.28
N PRO A 634 -16.19 -15.58 -6.89
CA PRO A 634 -17.51 -15.01 -7.04
C PRO A 634 -18.04 -14.68 -5.65
N ILE A 635 -18.71 -13.53 -5.51
CA ILE A 635 -19.17 -12.94 -4.24
C ILE A 635 -20.04 -13.93 -3.42
N LEU A 636 -20.58 -14.95 -4.10
CA LEU A 636 -21.18 -16.20 -3.59
C LEU A 636 -20.59 -16.87 -2.33
N SER A 637 -19.36 -16.54 -1.89
CA SER A 637 -18.79 -17.09 -0.65
C SER A 637 -18.74 -16.12 0.54
N THR A 638 -18.76 -14.81 0.33
CA THR A 638 -19.01 -13.87 1.44
C THR A 638 -20.50 -13.69 1.69
N GLU A 639 -21.37 -14.04 0.74
CA GLU A 639 -22.84 -14.10 0.89
C GLU A 639 -23.29 -14.81 2.20
N ILE A 640 -22.60 -15.81 2.75
CA ILE A 640 -23.06 -16.47 4.00
C ILE A 640 -22.92 -15.55 5.26
N LEU A 641 -22.13 -14.48 5.20
CA LEU A 641 -22.07 -13.43 6.24
C LEU A 641 -22.59 -12.07 5.74
N GLU A 642 -22.61 -11.84 4.43
CA GLU A 642 -23.11 -10.62 3.79
C GLU A 642 -24.62 -10.70 3.47
N GLU A 643 -25.25 -11.88 3.40
CA GLU A 643 -26.72 -12.02 3.30
C GLU A 643 -27.43 -11.50 4.57
N GLU A 644 -26.78 -11.53 5.73
CA GLU A 644 -27.25 -10.87 6.95
C GLU A 644 -27.00 -9.34 6.96
N ILE A 645 -26.29 -8.81 5.96
CA ILE A 645 -25.88 -7.40 5.82
C ILE A 645 -26.17 -6.89 4.39
N ILE A 646 -27.19 -7.46 3.73
CA ILE A 646 -27.84 -6.79 2.59
C ILE A 646 -28.38 -5.46 3.12
N GLU A 647 -28.33 -4.39 2.29
CA GLU A 647 -29.07 -3.17 2.59
C GLU A 647 -30.56 -3.49 2.67
N ASP A 648 -31.01 -3.74 3.89
CA ASP A 648 -32.41 -4.00 4.23
C ASP A 648 -33.25 -2.84 3.69
N PRO A 649 -34.22 -3.08 2.78
CA PRO A 649 -35.06 -2.02 2.24
C PRO A 649 -35.98 -1.37 3.29
N THR A 650 -35.97 -1.87 4.53
CA THR A 650 -36.61 -1.27 5.71
C THR A 650 -35.63 -0.55 6.65
N ALA A 651 -34.33 -0.47 6.30
CA ALA A 651 -33.34 0.31 7.04
C ALA A 651 -33.79 1.75 7.20
N THR A 652 -33.71 2.27 8.42
CA THR A 652 -34.21 3.60 8.73
C THR A 652 -33.14 4.62 8.37
N GLU A 653 -33.34 5.38 7.30
CA GLU A 653 -32.51 6.53 6.96
C GLU A 653 -32.53 7.55 8.10
N ILE A 654 -31.35 8.05 8.45
CA ILE A 654 -31.19 9.12 9.43
C ILE A 654 -31.15 10.42 8.64
N GLU A 655 -32.22 11.23 8.75
CA GLU A 655 -32.20 12.59 8.19
C GLU A 655 -31.03 13.38 8.80
N PRO A 656 -30.33 14.21 8.01
CA PRO A 656 -29.26 15.04 8.55
C PRO A 656 -29.82 16.05 9.54
N ASP A 657 -29.25 16.12 10.74
CA ASP A 657 -29.69 17.04 11.81
C ASP A 657 -29.81 18.48 11.28
N ALA A 658 -31.04 18.99 11.24
CA ALA A 658 -31.38 20.32 10.72
C ALA A 658 -31.05 21.47 11.70
N ASP A 659 -30.01 21.28 12.54
CA ASP A 659 -29.52 22.25 13.51
C ASP A 659 -28.24 22.92 12.97
N GLY A 660 -28.48 23.87 12.05
CA GLY A 660 -27.44 24.67 11.39
C GLY A 660 -27.96 25.86 10.59
N GLU A 661 -29.25 25.86 10.21
CA GLU A 661 -29.88 26.94 9.44
C GLU A 661 -31.24 27.34 10.06
N GLN A 662 -31.21 28.21 11.07
CA GLN A 662 -32.39 28.98 11.50
C GLN A 662 -32.07 30.45 11.76
N GLU A 663 -31.74 31.19 10.71
CA GLU A 663 -32.14 32.61 10.59
C GLU A 663 -32.53 32.92 9.14
N MET A 664 -33.80 32.73 8.81
CA MET A 664 -34.66 33.67 8.06
C MET A 664 -36.05 33.06 7.85
N LYS A 665 -36.98 33.36 8.78
CA LYS A 665 -38.42 33.25 8.51
C LYS A 665 -39.00 34.64 8.28
N SER A 666 -39.37 34.94 7.04
CA SER A 666 -40.41 35.91 6.72
C SER A 666 -41.38 35.25 5.74
N ALA A 667 -42.68 35.40 6.00
CA ALA A 667 -43.70 34.56 5.38
C ALA A 667 -44.11 35.08 3.99
N GLU A 668 -44.24 34.16 3.02
CA GLU A 668 -45.03 34.41 1.83
C GLU A 668 -46.49 34.03 2.06
N SER A 669 -47.37 35.01 1.84
CA SER A 669 -48.82 34.79 1.76
C SER A 669 -49.36 35.46 0.50
N SER A 670 -49.63 34.62 -0.49
CA SER A 670 -50.70 34.76 -1.49
C SER A 670 -50.58 35.82 -2.62
N LYS A 671 -50.83 35.30 -3.83
CA LYS A 671 -51.40 35.92 -5.04
C LYS A 671 -50.49 36.72 -5.99
N GLU A 672 -50.42 36.19 -7.21
CA GLU A 672 -50.15 36.91 -8.47
C GLU A 672 -51.12 38.10 -8.65
N PRO A 673 -50.72 39.11 -9.45
CA PRO A 673 -51.17 39.08 -10.84
C PRO A 673 -50.09 39.43 -11.90
N GLU A 674 -50.46 39.18 -13.15
CA GLU A 674 -49.69 39.31 -14.40
C GLU A 674 -49.50 40.77 -14.92
N PRO A 675 -48.79 41.02 -16.05
CA PRO A 675 -47.88 42.16 -16.19
C PRO A 675 -48.39 43.35 -17.03
N VAL A 676 -47.76 44.54 -16.88
CA VAL A 676 -47.90 45.67 -17.83
C VAL A 676 -46.59 46.43 -18.08
N GLU A 677 -46.34 46.62 -19.38
CA GLU A 677 -45.43 47.47 -20.17
C GLU A 677 -44.50 48.58 -19.57
N ARG A 678 -43.33 48.70 -20.23
CA ARG A 678 -42.62 49.90 -20.75
C ARG A 678 -42.43 51.15 -19.85
N GLY A 679 -41.16 51.59 -19.72
CA GLY A 679 -40.86 53.03 -19.59
C GLY A 679 -39.46 53.45 -19.10
N SER A 680 -38.63 53.96 -20.01
CA SER A 680 -37.65 55.06 -19.81
C SER A 680 -36.83 55.21 -18.51
N ASN A 681 -35.50 55.05 -18.62
CA ASN A 681 -34.50 55.86 -17.87
C ASN A 681 -34.78 57.38 -18.03
N PRO A 682 -34.57 58.26 -17.02
CA PRO A 682 -33.23 58.85 -16.84
C PRO A 682 -32.81 59.46 -15.46
N ILE A 683 -31.51 59.31 -15.13
CA ILE A 683 -30.52 60.32 -14.68
C ILE A 683 -30.93 61.50 -13.74
N LYS A 684 -30.28 61.57 -12.55
CA LYS A 684 -29.73 62.73 -11.76
C LYS A 684 -29.93 62.44 -10.26
N ARG A 685 -29.09 62.80 -9.28
CA ARG A 685 -27.85 63.61 -9.06
C ARG A 685 -27.22 63.01 -7.76
N LEU A 686 -26.00 63.27 -7.26
CA LEU A 686 -25.12 64.46 -7.34
C LEU A 686 -23.66 64.05 -6.98
N LYS A 687 -22.69 64.80 -7.50
CA LYS A 687 -21.23 64.74 -7.21
C LYS A 687 -20.96 64.95 -5.70
N THR A 688 -19.79 64.66 -5.11
CA THR A 688 -18.41 65.03 -5.51
C THR A 688 -17.45 64.17 -4.67
N PHE A 689 -16.29 63.69 -5.15
CA PHE A 689 -15.05 64.50 -5.19
C PHE A 689 -13.94 63.98 -6.15
N MET A 690 -12.72 64.46 -5.91
CA MET A 690 -11.43 64.31 -6.58
C MET A 690 -10.66 63.03 -6.17
N LYS A 691 -9.59 62.55 -6.84
CA LYS A 691 -9.06 62.69 -8.22
C LYS A 691 -7.83 61.76 -8.32
N GLN A 692 -7.73 60.91 -9.35
CA GLN A 692 -6.51 60.12 -9.64
C GLN A 692 -5.35 61.00 -10.17
N LYS A 693 -4.11 60.50 -10.03
CA LYS A 693 -2.97 60.47 -11.00
C LYS A 693 -1.61 60.50 -10.25
N THR A 694 -0.50 59.95 -10.72
CA THR A 694 -0.05 59.63 -12.10
C THR A 694 1.05 58.53 -12.13
N HIS A 695 1.43 58.09 -13.34
CA HIS A 695 2.65 57.40 -13.84
C HIS A 695 3.92 57.31 -12.93
N GLY A 696 4.83 56.34 -13.08
CA GLY A 696 4.98 55.29 -14.12
C GLY A 696 6.22 54.40 -13.94
N GLU A 697 6.51 53.61 -14.98
CA GLU A 697 7.62 52.65 -15.29
C GLU A 697 8.84 52.43 -14.36
N LEU A 698 9.10 51.13 -14.11
CA LEU A 698 10.37 50.37 -14.23
C LEU A 698 11.73 50.99 -13.80
N VAL A 699 12.41 50.34 -12.82
CA VAL A 699 13.85 49.93 -12.85
C VAL A 699 14.06 48.75 -11.88
N TYR A 700 14.83 47.73 -12.28
CA TYR A 700 15.41 46.69 -11.39
C TYR A 700 16.81 47.10 -10.91
N PRO A 701 17.25 46.73 -9.69
CA PRO A 701 18.66 46.63 -9.36
C PRO A 701 19.17 45.17 -9.43
N GLU A 702 20.36 45.00 -10.00
CA GLU A 702 21.12 43.75 -10.05
C GLU A 702 21.95 43.51 -8.76
N GLN A 703 22.78 42.47 -8.78
CA GLN A 703 23.57 41.93 -7.68
C GLN A 703 24.88 42.71 -7.41
N GLU A 704 25.38 42.61 -6.18
CA GLU A 704 26.80 42.65 -5.73
C GLU A 704 26.78 42.08 -4.29
N GLU A 705 27.27 40.87 -4.01
CA GLU A 705 28.67 40.47 -3.73
C GLU A 705 29.35 41.25 -2.58
N GLU A 706 29.35 40.65 -1.38
CA GLU A 706 30.49 40.56 -0.45
C GLU A 706 30.37 39.30 0.43
#